data_AF-B8ATA4-F1
#
_entry.id   AF-B8ATA4-F1
#
_cell.length_a   1.000
_cell.length_b   1.000
_cell.length_c   1.000
_cell.angle_alpha   90.00
_cell.angle_beta   90.00
_cell.angle_gamma   90.00
#
_symmetry.space_group_name_H-M   'P 1'
#
loop_
_entity.id
_entity.type
_entity.pdbx_description
1 polymer ?
#
loop_
_entity_poly.entity_id
_entity_poly.type
_entity_poly.pdbx_seq_one_letter_code
_entity_poly.pdbx_strand_id
1 'polypeptide(L)'
;MDERLLKFLVVVLMAGVLWITYRTDLSAKGVAPAAGAARMSAGGVATVFALCVYSGFFGAGFGTFLIFALMHFFGLSFAQSASVMTRINLLVVGASVSTFASRGVIDFQLGIPLLLGCAVGGMMGAWTAKTLSPHRMKAMFLVFSMLLGSKLLWDAMAYPSKPIRLVVPFAPGGTTDIIARVIADPLARALGQPVVVENKAGGGGIVGASDTAKATPDGYSLGIATVSTTAANPAINPRTPYNPLTDFTPIINIAATPNIIAVNPNFPAKDYKGFLAEVKKVPGKYSYSSSGTGGIGHLQMELYKSLTQVFVTHIPYRGAGPALNDTVAGQVPIIFDNLPSTLPFIKENRLVPIVVAAPQRVAALPNVPTFKEIGLEPVNRMAYYGILGPKGLPRDVVDKVNAGVRKALEDPAVRKRIEDTGSLIVGNTPEQFAEQIKAEFDVYKTVVQNQKLSLDQPAIDAFIDALWLEDGLSRNTLAAYRRDLVLYAQWLGQHASDTAGALDATAEHHLKAYFAARHAETRATSANRRLTVLRRYFQWALRERRIAADPTVRLQAARQPLRVPKTLSAAQVEALLQAPDTSTSLGLRDRAMLELMYASGLRVTELVTLKTYHAGLSEGVLRVMGKGGKERLVPFGEVAAQWMQRYLDEARADILAGQQTDDLFVTRRGAGMTRAMFWVVVKKHAQAAGITVPLSPHTLRHAFATHLLNHGADLRVVQLLLGHADISTTTIYTHVARERLKALHAQHHPRG
;
A
#
# COMPACT_ATOMS: atom_id res chain seq x y z
N MET A 1 30.81 -6.39 7.84
CA MET A 1 32.15 -6.46 8.48
C MET A 1 31.91 -6.63 9.97
N ASP A 2 32.34 -7.75 10.55
CA ASP A 2 31.96 -8.18 11.91
C ASP A 2 32.67 -7.33 12.99
N GLU A 3 31.93 -6.91 14.01
CA GLU A 3 32.36 -6.08 15.14
C GLU A 3 33.53 -6.71 15.92
N ARG A 4 33.63 -8.04 15.88
CA ARG A 4 34.77 -8.78 16.46
C ARG A 4 36.06 -8.60 15.66
N LEU A 5 35.96 -8.48 14.33
CA LEU A 5 37.11 -8.22 13.46
C LEU A 5 37.65 -6.80 13.66
N LEU A 6 36.76 -5.82 13.89
CA LEU A 6 37.13 -4.44 14.19
C LEU A 6 37.80 -4.32 15.56
N LYS A 7 37.25 -4.99 16.59
CA LYS A 7 37.87 -5.03 17.93
C LYS A 7 39.22 -5.74 17.91
N PHE A 8 39.37 -6.82 17.14
CA PHE A 8 40.63 -7.52 16.97
C PHE A 8 41.68 -6.67 16.23
N LEU A 9 41.30 -6.00 15.13
CA LEU A 9 42.18 -5.09 14.39
C LEU A 9 42.66 -3.90 15.25
N VAL A 10 41.77 -3.35 16.09
CA VAL A 10 42.12 -2.24 17.01
C VAL A 10 43.08 -2.71 18.10
N VAL A 11 42.91 -3.91 18.65
CA VAL A 11 43.84 -4.47 19.65
C VAL A 11 45.21 -4.79 19.02
N VAL A 12 45.25 -5.31 17.80
CA VAL A 12 46.49 -5.59 17.06
C VAL A 12 47.23 -4.30 16.69
N LEU A 13 46.52 -3.25 16.27
CA LEU A 13 47.10 -1.93 16.01
C LEU A 13 47.65 -1.28 17.28
N MET A 14 46.92 -1.38 18.41
CA MET A 14 47.38 -0.86 19.70
C MET A 14 48.60 -1.63 20.24
N ALA A 15 48.65 -2.96 20.07
CA ALA A 15 49.81 -3.76 20.44
C ALA A 15 51.03 -3.47 19.55
N GLY A 16 50.82 -3.22 18.24
CA GLY A 16 51.86 -2.83 17.30
C GLY A 16 52.45 -1.45 17.61
N VAL A 17 51.60 -0.48 17.96
CA VAL A 17 52.04 0.87 18.38
C VAL A 17 52.78 0.78 19.72
N LEU A 18 52.29 0.02 20.69
CA LEU A 18 53.02 -0.19 21.96
C LEU A 18 54.38 -0.86 21.75
N TRP A 19 54.49 -1.87 20.88
CA TRP A 19 55.75 -2.57 20.63
C TRP A 19 56.79 -1.70 19.89
N ILE A 20 56.33 -0.91 18.90
CA ILE A 20 57.20 0.04 18.17
C ILE A 20 57.72 1.12 19.11
N THR A 21 56.86 1.64 20.00
CA THR A 21 57.22 2.70 20.96
C THR A 21 58.12 2.18 22.08
N TYR A 22 57.99 0.92 22.48
CA TYR A 22 58.85 0.29 23.49
C TYR A 22 60.24 -0.08 22.93
N ARG A 23 60.33 -0.45 21.64
CA ARG A 23 61.59 -0.83 20.98
C ARG A 23 62.43 0.38 20.57
N THR A 24 61.81 1.51 20.24
CA THR A 24 62.52 2.77 19.95
C THR A 24 63.17 3.39 21.18
N ASP A 25 62.59 3.19 22.37
CA ASP A 25 63.14 3.71 23.64
C ASP A 25 64.32 2.87 24.17
N LEU A 26 64.32 1.55 23.93
CA LEU A 26 65.45 0.66 24.28
C LEU A 26 66.67 0.81 23.34
N SER A 27 66.43 1.10 22.05
CA SER A 27 67.51 1.32 21.08
C SER A 27 68.25 2.65 21.28
N ALA A 28 67.65 3.62 21.97
CA ALA A 28 68.25 4.95 22.17
C ALA A 28 69.21 5.02 23.37
N LYS A 29 69.32 3.97 24.19
CA LYS A 29 70.11 4.02 25.43
C LYS A 29 71.06 2.85 25.72
N GLY A 30 71.13 1.83 24.88
CA GLY A 30 72.22 0.84 24.95
C GLY A 30 72.38 0.11 26.29
N VAL A 31 71.30 -0.15 27.03
CA VAL A 31 71.36 -0.91 28.30
C VAL A 31 70.33 -2.05 28.28
N ALA A 32 70.80 -3.26 28.55
CA ALA A 32 69.99 -4.47 28.73
C ALA A 32 69.11 -4.38 30.00
N PRO A 33 67.93 -5.03 30.06
CA PRO A 33 66.96 -4.76 31.11
C PRO A 33 67.33 -5.47 32.42
N ALA A 34 67.28 -4.73 33.54
CA ALA A 34 67.24 -5.29 34.89
C ALA A 34 65.87 -4.97 35.53
N ALA A 35 65.33 -5.93 36.27
CA ALA A 35 63.96 -5.95 36.79
C ALA A 35 63.72 -4.94 37.93
N GLY A 36 62.71 -4.08 37.77
CA GLY A 36 62.20 -3.19 38.82
C GLY A 36 61.19 -2.19 38.24
N ALA A 37 60.02 -2.07 38.85
CA ALA A 37 58.80 -1.44 38.33
C ALA A 37 58.99 -0.06 37.65
N ALA A 38 58.57 0.05 36.39
CA ALA A 38 58.64 1.29 35.60
C ALA A 38 57.57 2.31 36.04
N ARG A 39 58.01 3.48 36.53
CA ARG A 39 57.16 4.68 36.65
C ARG A 39 57.27 5.49 35.36
N MET A 40 56.13 5.78 34.72
CA MET A 40 56.07 6.72 33.59
C MET A 40 56.47 8.13 34.05
N SER A 41 57.30 8.80 33.26
CA SER A 41 57.63 10.21 33.47
C SER A 41 56.41 11.11 33.17
N ALA A 42 56.37 12.30 33.75
CA ALA A 42 55.32 13.29 33.51
C ALA A 42 55.13 13.64 32.02
N GLY A 43 56.20 13.54 31.23
CA GLY A 43 56.14 13.68 29.77
C GLY A 43 55.38 12.55 29.08
N GLY A 44 55.59 11.29 29.51
CA GLY A 44 54.85 10.14 28.96
C GLY A 44 53.35 10.21 29.23
N VAL A 45 52.95 10.72 30.40
CA VAL A 45 51.53 10.92 30.73
C VAL A 45 50.90 12.02 29.86
N ALA A 46 51.65 13.09 29.56
CA ALA A 46 51.20 14.16 28.68
C ALA A 46 51.03 13.71 27.22
N THR A 47 51.88 12.80 26.72
CA THR A 47 51.78 12.25 25.35
C THR A 47 50.58 11.33 25.18
N VAL A 48 50.31 10.46 26.16
CA VAL A 48 49.10 9.62 26.17
C VAL A 48 47.83 10.49 26.22
N PHE A 49 47.86 11.58 26.99
CA PHE A 49 46.77 12.55 27.08
C PHE A 49 46.52 13.29 25.75
N ALA A 50 47.57 13.74 25.07
CA ALA A 50 47.46 14.39 23.76
C ALA A 50 46.84 13.45 22.72
N LEU A 51 47.20 12.16 22.73
CA LEU A 51 46.62 11.14 21.83
C LEU A 51 45.13 10.88 22.09
N CYS A 52 44.68 10.89 23.35
CA CYS A 52 43.27 10.74 23.68
C CYS A 52 42.43 11.96 23.23
N VAL A 53 42.95 13.19 23.40
CA VAL A 53 42.26 14.42 23.00
C VAL A 53 42.23 14.60 21.47
N TYR A 54 43.29 14.21 20.75
CA TYR A 54 43.36 14.31 19.29
C TYR A 54 42.36 13.39 18.56
N SER A 55 41.89 12.32 19.23
CA SER A 55 40.97 11.33 18.64
C SER A 55 39.50 11.76 18.57
N GLY A 56 39.13 12.92 19.13
CA GLY A 56 37.83 13.58 18.89
C GLY A 56 36.56 12.83 19.29
N PHE A 57 36.64 11.63 19.87
CA PHE A 57 35.49 10.71 19.99
C PHE A 57 34.84 10.62 21.38
N PHE A 58 35.34 11.33 22.39
CA PHE A 58 34.81 11.24 23.75
C PHE A 58 34.54 12.64 24.33
N GLY A 59 33.26 12.92 24.60
CA GLY A 59 32.82 14.18 25.20
C GLY A 59 33.50 14.48 26.54
N ALA A 60 33.63 15.78 26.85
CA ALA A 60 34.40 16.34 27.96
C ALA A 60 34.15 15.69 29.35
N GLY A 61 33.01 15.04 29.56
CA GLY A 61 32.70 14.32 30.80
C GLY A 61 33.52 13.05 31.04
N PHE A 62 33.82 12.27 29.99
CA PHE A 62 34.45 10.95 30.15
C PHE A 62 35.97 11.05 30.35
N GLY A 63 36.62 12.00 29.67
CA GLY A 63 38.05 12.29 29.87
C GLY A 63 38.34 12.76 31.31
N THR A 64 37.47 13.60 31.86
CA THR A 64 37.57 14.09 33.25
C THR A 64 37.50 12.93 34.27
N PHE A 65 36.66 11.92 34.01
CA PHE A 65 36.50 10.74 34.87
C PHE A 65 37.70 9.79 34.82
N LEU A 66 38.25 9.56 33.62
CA LEU A 66 39.44 8.71 33.42
C LEU A 66 40.68 9.33 34.07
N ILE A 67 40.83 10.66 33.99
CA ILE A 67 41.89 11.42 34.66
C ILE A 67 41.74 11.31 36.19
N PHE A 68 40.52 11.44 36.72
CA PHE A 68 40.28 11.28 38.15
C PHE A 68 40.63 9.87 38.64
N ALA A 69 40.27 8.84 37.88
CA ALA A 69 40.61 7.46 38.18
C ALA A 69 42.12 7.22 38.14
N LEU A 70 42.82 7.77 37.14
CA LEU A 70 44.28 7.68 37.03
C LEU A 70 45.01 8.45 38.14
N MET A 71 44.58 9.67 38.47
CA MET A 71 45.21 10.48 39.53
C MET A 71 45.01 9.85 40.92
N HIS A 72 43.87 9.19 41.15
CA HIS A 72 43.64 8.41 42.37
C HIS A 72 44.46 7.11 42.38
N PHE A 73 44.64 6.45 41.23
CA PHE A 73 45.50 5.27 41.10
C PHE A 73 46.98 5.58 41.36
N PHE A 74 47.43 6.81 41.08
CA PHE A 74 48.80 7.29 41.35
C PHE A 74 48.96 8.05 42.69
N GLY A 75 47.94 8.08 43.56
CA GLY A 75 48.08 8.54 44.94
C GLY A 75 48.08 10.05 45.17
N LEU A 76 47.55 10.85 44.25
CA LEU A 76 47.43 12.31 44.43
C LEU A 76 46.20 12.69 45.26
N SER A 77 46.36 13.63 46.19
CA SER A 77 45.24 14.17 46.98
C SER A 77 44.30 15.05 46.13
N PHE A 78 43.03 15.11 46.50
CA PHE A 78 41.99 15.85 45.76
C PHE A 78 42.36 17.34 45.52
N ALA A 79 42.99 17.98 46.52
CA ALA A 79 43.43 19.38 46.42
C ALA A 79 44.56 19.59 45.40
N GLN A 80 45.48 18.62 45.29
CA GLN A 80 46.57 18.66 44.30
C GLN A 80 46.03 18.42 42.88
N SER A 81 45.08 17.51 42.73
CA SER A 81 44.43 17.22 41.44
C SER A 81 43.61 18.41 40.92
N ALA A 82 42.90 19.11 41.81
CA ALA A 82 42.11 20.31 41.45
C ALA A 82 42.99 21.47 40.98
N SER A 83 44.10 21.76 41.68
CA SER A 83 45.04 22.83 41.29
C SER A 83 45.68 22.58 39.91
N VAL A 84 45.98 21.32 39.59
CA VAL A 84 46.55 20.94 38.29
C VAL A 84 45.50 21.05 37.19
N MET A 85 44.27 20.58 37.45
CA MET A 85 43.11 20.73 36.55
C MET A 85 42.81 22.20 36.21
N THR A 86 42.80 23.10 37.19
CA THR A 86 42.52 24.52 36.95
C THR A 86 43.59 25.17 36.07
N ARG A 87 44.87 24.87 36.29
CA ARG A 87 45.97 25.40 35.47
C ARG A 87 45.96 24.85 34.05
N ILE A 88 45.64 23.56 33.87
CA ILE A 88 45.56 22.91 32.55
C ILE A 88 44.33 23.40 31.77
N ASN A 89 43.15 23.53 32.40
CA ASN A 89 41.95 24.05 31.75
C ASN A 89 42.11 25.51 31.32
N LEU A 90 42.75 26.37 32.12
CA LEU A 90 43.03 27.76 31.74
C LEU A 90 43.99 27.86 30.54
N LEU A 91 45.01 26.98 30.47
CA LEU A 91 45.97 26.94 29.36
C LEU A 91 45.33 26.42 28.06
N VAL A 92 44.52 25.37 28.15
CA VAL A 92 43.87 24.73 26.99
C VAL A 92 42.74 25.60 26.44
N VAL A 93 41.91 26.20 27.29
CA VAL A 93 40.82 27.10 26.85
C VAL A 93 41.38 28.39 26.22
N GLY A 94 42.47 28.94 26.76
CA GLY A 94 43.15 30.11 26.16
C GLY A 94 43.76 29.80 24.79
N ALA A 95 44.36 28.63 24.62
CA ALA A 95 44.93 28.19 23.34
C ALA A 95 43.85 27.84 22.31
N SER A 96 42.73 27.22 22.72
CA SER A 96 41.63 26.90 21.81
C SER A 96 40.84 28.13 21.37
N VAL A 97 40.53 29.09 22.26
CA VAL A 97 39.76 30.29 21.88
C VAL A 97 40.54 31.18 20.91
N SER A 98 41.86 31.36 21.11
CA SER A 98 42.72 32.14 20.20
C SER A 98 42.92 31.47 18.82
N THR A 99 42.94 30.13 18.78
CA THR A 99 43.12 29.37 17.53
C THR A 99 41.82 29.26 16.72
N PHE A 100 40.66 29.22 17.38
CA PHE A 100 39.35 29.15 16.70
C PHE A 100 38.79 30.54 16.32
N ALA A 101 39.12 31.60 17.09
CA ALA A 101 38.78 32.98 16.74
C ALA A 101 39.57 33.50 15.52
N SER A 102 40.85 33.11 15.38
CA SER A 102 41.68 33.45 14.21
C SER A 102 41.29 32.71 12.92
N ARG A 103 40.42 31.69 13.01
CA ARG A 103 39.92 30.89 11.87
C ARG A 103 38.44 31.09 11.56
N GLY A 104 37.74 31.97 12.29
CA GLY A 104 36.34 32.36 12.00
C GLY A 104 35.27 31.28 12.21
N VAL A 105 35.56 30.25 13.02
CA VAL A 105 34.69 29.05 13.15
C VAL A 105 33.66 29.15 14.29
N ILE A 106 33.75 30.15 15.18
CA ILE A 106 32.82 30.34 16.31
C ILE A 106 32.29 31.78 16.30
N ASP A 107 30.97 31.94 16.32
CA ASP A 107 30.30 33.24 16.48
C ASP A 107 30.48 33.76 17.91
N PHE A 108 30.81 35.05 18.04
CA PHE A 108 31.27 35.69 19.27
C PHE A 108 30.24 35.61 20.42
N GLN A 109 28.96 35.37 20.09
CA GLN A 109 27.87 35.18 21.07
C GLN A 109 27.95 33.89 21.90
N LEU A 110 28.66 32.84 21.45
CA LEU A 110 28.80 31.56 22.18
C LEU A 110 30.11 31.44 22.99
N GLY A 111 31.12 32.27 22.69
CA GLY A 111 32.41 32.24 23.39
C GLY A 111 32.38 32.85 24.79
N ILE A 112 31.61 33.93 24.97
CA ILE A 112 31.48 34.64 26.25
C ILE A 112 30.76 33.78 27.32
N PRO A 113 29.65 33.07 27.02
CA PRO A 113 29.01 32.16 27.97
C PRO A 113 29.90 30.99 28.39
N LEU A 114 30.76 30.48 27.50
CA LEU A 114 31.68 29.37 27.81
C LEU A 114 32.82 29.81 28.72
N LEU A 115 33.37 31.01 28.48
CA LEU A 115 34.38 31.66 29.33
C LEU A 115 33.80 32.05 30.70
N LEU A 116 32.57 32.58 30.74
CA LEU A 116 31.85 32.81 31.99
C LEU A 116 31.55 31.50 32.73
N GLY A 117 31.16 30.43 32.03
CA GLY A 117 30.94 29.12 32.65
C GLY A 117 32.20 28.52 33.28
N CYS A 118 33.35 28.68 32.62
CA CYS A 118 34.64 28.24 33.17
C CYS A 118 35.15 29.14 34.30
N ALA A 119 34.94 30.46 34.22
CA ALA A 119 35.30 31.41 35.26
C ALA A 119 34.42 31.25 36.50
N VAL A 120 33.10 31.05 36.33
CA VAL A 120 32.15 30.75 37.40
C VAL A 120 32.42 29.38 38.00
N GLY A 121 32.75 28.36 37.19
CA GLY A 121 33.16 27.04 37.66
C GLY A 121 34.47 27.06 38.46
N GLY A 122 35.45 27.88 38.02
CA GLY A 122 36.70 28.10 38.73
C GLY A 122 36.53 28.89 40.03
N MET A 123 35.70 29.94 40.02
CA MET A 123 35.36 30.73 41.21
C MET A 123 34.52 29.92 42.20
N MET A 124 33.55 29.13 41.74
CA MET A 124 32.79 28.19 42.60
C MET A 124 33.69 27.09 43.16
N GLY A 125 34.63 26.55 42.39
CA GLY A 125 35.61 25.55 42.87
C GLY A 125 36.53 26.11 43.96
N ALA A 126 36.99 27.35 43.82
CA ALA A 126 37.83 28.02 44.82
C ALA A 126 37.03 28.44 46.08
N TRP A 127 35.75 28.79 45.93
CA TRP A 127 34.87 29.19 47.03
C TRP A 127 34.37 27.97 47.84
N THR A 128 34.01 26.88 47.17
CA THR A 128 33.51 25.64 47.79
C THR A 128 34.60 24.86 48.55
N ALA A 129 35.86 24.92 48.10
CA ALA A 129 36.98 24.26 48.78
C ALA A 129 37.36 24.87 50.14
N LYS A 130 36.97 26.13 50.41
CA LYS A 130 37.30 26.82 51.68
C LYS A 130 36.15 26.93 52.69
N THR A 131 34.90 26.63 52.31
CA THR A 131 33.73 26.94 53.15
C THR A 131 32.76 25.79 53.40
N LEU A 132 32.82 24.67 52.65
CA LEU A 132 31.83 23.60 52.75
C LEU A 132 32.46 22.30 53.30
N SER A 133 31.89 21.78 54.38
CA SER A 133 32.29 20.50 54.98
C SER A 133 32.07 19.33 54.01
N PRO A 134 32.83 18.23 54.12
CA PRO A 134 32.75 17.07 53.21
C PRO A 134 31.34 16.50 53.05
N HIS A 135 30.49 16.63 54.07
CA HIS A 135 29.10 16.14 54.06
C HIS A 135 28.18 17.03 53.20
N ARG A 136 28.39 18.36 53.20
CA ARG A 136 27.63 19.28 52.34
C ARG A 136 28.02 19.15 50.87
N MET A 137 29.29 18.84 50.61
CA MET A 137 29.79 18.59 49.25
C MET A 137 29.19 17.31 48.64
N LYS A 138 29.08 16.22 49.43
CA LYS A 138 28.39 14.99 49.03
C LYS A 138 26.90 15.22 48.78
N ALA A 139 26.22 16.00 49.62
CA ALA A 139 24.80 16.33 49.43
C ALA A 139 24.55 17.13 48.14
N MET A 140 25.39 18.15 47.85
CA MET A 140 25.30 18.90 46.59
C MET A 140 25.58 18.02 45.37
N PHE A 141 26.56 17.12 45.43
CA PHE A 141 26.87 16.21 44.33
C PHE A 141 25.72 15.22 44.07
N LEU A 142 25.06 14.75 45.12
CA LEU A 142 23.89 13.86 45.03
C LEU A 142 22.69 14.57 44.38
N VAL A 143 22.41 15.81 44.80
CA VAL A 143 21.35 16.64 44.21
C VAL A 143 21.64 16.96 42.75
N PHE A 144 22.88 17.32 42.40
CA PHE A 144 23.27 17.58 41.02
C PHE A 144 23.20 16.32 40.14
N SER A 145 23.57 15.16 40.69
CA SER A 145 23.45 13.86 40.00
C SER A 145 21.98 13.45 39.80
N MET A 146 21.10 13.73 40.78
CA MET A 146 19.65 13.53 40.64
C MET A 146 19.04 14.47 39.59
N LEU A 147 19.49 15.73 39.52
CA LEU A 147 19.04 16.71 38.51
C LEU A 147 19.55 16.40 37.09
N LEU A 148 20.75 15.82 36.94
CA LEU A 148 21.22 15.33 35.65
C LEU A 148 20.51 14.04 35.22
N GLY A 149 20.24 13.13 36.17
CA GLY A 149 19.51 11.89 35.91
C GLY A 149 18.05 12.12 35.49
N SER A 150 17.39 13.14 36.06
CA SER A 150 16.01 13.47 35.69
C SER A 150 15.88 14.01 34.26
N LYS A 151 16.88 14.74 33.74
CA LYS A 151 16.87 15.21 32.34
C LYS A 151 17.03 14.06 31.33
N LEU A 152 17.93 13.11 31.60
CA LEU A 152 18.09 11.90 30.77
C LEU A 152 16.83 11.02 30.76
N LEU A 153 16.14 10.91 31.90
CA LEU A 153 14.85 10.21 31.98
C LEU A 153 13.73 11.00 31.28
N TRP A 154 13.77 12.33 31.30
CA TRP A 154 12.80 13.19 30.59
C TRP A 154 12.97 13.12 29.06
N ASP A 155 14.20 13.15 28.55
CA ASP A 155 14.49 12.99 27.12
C ASP A 155 14.17 11.57 26.61
N ALA A 156 14.31 10.54 27.45
CA ALA A 156 13.85 9.18 27.15
C ALA A 156 12.31 9.05 27.11
N MET A 157 11.58 9.96 27.76
CA MET A 157 10.11 10.05 27.74
C MET A 157 9.58 11.05 26.70
N ALA A 158 10.44 11.81 26.01
CA ALA A 158 10.02 12.83 25.07
C ALA A 158 9.50 12.22 23.76
N TYR A 159 8.31 12.67 23.32
CA TYR A 159 7.78 12.27 22.01
C TYR A 159 8.68 12.79 20.86
N PRO A 160 8.97 11.97 19.83
CA PRO A 160 8.68 10.54 19.72
C PRO A 160 9.85 9.67 20.21
N SER A 161 9.54 8.58 20.92
CA SER A 161 10.51 7.59 21.43
C SER A 161 10.41 6.21 20.77
N LYS A 162 9.44 6.02 19.87
CA LYS A 162 9.22 4.81 19.07
C LYS A 162 8.73 5.19 17.65
N PRO A 163 8.74 4.25 16.70
CA PRO A 163 8.26 4.50 15.34
C PRO A 163 6.81 5.01 15.31
N ILE A 164 6.53 5.94 14.39
CA ILE A 164 5.22 6.52 14.16
C ILE A 164 4.57 5.81 12.97
N ARG A 165 3.36 5.29 13.15
CA ARG A 165 2.54 4.75 12.07
C ARG A 165 1.81 5.89 11.36
N LEU A 166 1.96 5.97 10.03
CA LEU A 166 1.25 6.91 9.17
C LEU A 166 0.27 6.15 8.27
N VAL A 167 -1.00 6.20 8.64
CA VAL A 167 -2.09 5.47 7.99
C VAL A 167 -2.53 6.19 6.72
N VAL A 168 -2.38 5.51 5.59
CA VAL A 168 -2.88 5.95 4.28
C VAL A 168 -4.22 5.25 4.01
N PRO A 169 -5.34 5.97 3.86
CA PRO A 169 -6.68 5.38 3.76
C PRO A 169 -7.00 4.70 2.41
N PHE A 170 -6.03 4.60 1.51
CA PHE A 170 -6.19 4.06 0.16
C PHE A 170 -5.11 3.04 -0.19
N ALA A 171 -5.39 2.24 -1.23
CA ALA A 171 -4.44 1.29 -1.79
C ALA A 171 -3.16 2.00 -2.32
N PRO A 172 -2.01 1.32 -2.33
CA PRO A 172 -0.75 1.86 -2.84
C PRO A 172 -0.84 2.35 -4.30
N GLY A 173 0.05 3.28 -4.66
CA GLY A 173 0.17 3.81 -6.04
C GLY A 173 -0.85 4.89 -6.42
N GLY A 174 -1.68 5.33 -5.47
CA GLY A 174 -2.49 6.54 -5.62
C GLY A 174 -1.80 7.79 -5.07
N THR A 175 -2.34 8.97 -5.38
CA THR A 175 -1.76 10.26 -4.94
C THR A 175 -1.55 10.34 -3.42
N THR A 176 -2.49 9.83 -2.61
CA THR A 176 -2.36 9.82 -1.14
C THR A 176 -1.11 9.06 -0.67
N ASP A 177 -0.84 7.90 -1.27
CA ASP A 177 0.33 7.07 -0.96
C ASP A 177 1.62 7.73 -1.43
N ILE A 178 1.60 8.37 -2.61
CA ILE A 178 2.74 9.12 -3.16
C ILE A 178 3.12 10.27 -2.21
N ILE A 179 2.16 11.12 -1.83
CA ILE A 179 2.42 12.27 -0.94
C ILE A 179 2.89 11.80 0.44
N ALA A 180 2.25 10.75 1.00
CA ALA A 180 2.66 10.19 2.28
C ALA A 180 4.12 9.71 2.28
N ARG A 181 4.52 8.97 1.24
CA ARG A 181 5.88 8.45 1.11
C ARG A 181 6.92 9.54 0.83
N VAL A 182 6.54 10.60 0.10
CA VAL A 182 7.41 11.75 -0.12
C VAL A 182 7.74 12.47 1.19
N ILE A 183 6.80 12.53 2.14
CA ILE A 183 7.00 13.20 3.43
C ILE A 183 7.52 12.27 4.53
N ALA A 184 7.27 10.96 4.47
CA ALA A 184 7.62 10.03 5.52
C ALA A 184 9.12 10.04 5.88
N ASP A 185 10.02 9.90 4.91
CA ASP A 185 11.47 9.85 5.21
C ASP A 185 12.01 11.20 5.71
N PRO A 186 11.69 12.36 5.08
CA PRO A 186 12.07 13.66 5.62
C PRO A 186 11.50 13.93 7.02
N LEU A 187 10.24 13.57 7.27
CA LEU A 187 9.61 13.72 8.57
C LEU A 187 10.30 12.83 9.62
N ALA A 188 10.66 11.61 9.26
CA ALA A 188 11.40 10.70 10.14
C ALA A 188 12.76 11.30 10.55
N ARG A 189 13.48 11.92 9.61
CA ARG A 189 14.73 12.63 9.92
C ARG A 189 14.50 13.85 10.83
N ALA A 190 13.41 14.59 10.61
CA ALA A 190 13.08 15.75 11.42
C ALA A 190 12.67 15.38 12.85
N LEU A 191 12.00 14.24 13.02
CA LEU A 191 11.48 13.76 14.31
C LEU A 191 12.45 12.84 15.06
N GLY A 192 13.48 12.31 14.39
CA GLY A 192 14.44 11.37 14.99
C GLY A 192 13.89 9.96 15.20
N GLN A 193 12.73 9.62 14.64
CA GLN A 193 12.11 8.29 14.72
C GLN A 193 11.53 7.89 13.35
N PRO A 194 11.51 6.58 13.01
CA PRO A 194 10.93 6.11 11.76
C PRO A 194 9.45 6.48 11.63
N VAL A 195 9.03 6.94 10.44
CA VAL A 195 7.63 7.15 10.07
C VAL A 195 7.24 6.08 9.06
N VAL A 196 6.44 5.11 9.49
CA VAL A 196 6.09 3.92 8.69
C VAL A 196 4.74 4.13 8.02
N VAL A 197 4.74 4.13 6.69
CA VAL A 197 3.51 4.26 5.89
C VAL A 197 2.77 2.93 5.81
N GLU A 198 1.52 2.91 6.28
CA GLU A 198 0.63 1.74 6.22
C GLU A 198 -0.65 2.02 5.43
N ASN A 199 -0.88 1.25 4.37
CA ASN A 199 -2.09 1.40 3.54
C ASN A 199 -3.27 0.59 4.13
N LYS A 200 -4.32 1.28 4.59
CA LYS A 200 -5.58 0.70 5.11
C LYS A 200 -6.75 1.04 4.18
N ALA A 201 -6.81 0.33 3.06
CA ALA A 201 -7.73 0.63 1.96
C ALA A 201 -9.15 0.05 2.14
N GLY A 202 -10.18 0.85 1.86
CA GLY A 202 -11.57 0.37 1.76
C GLY A 202 -12.61 1.47 2.00
N GLY A 203 -13.83 1.25 1.49
CA GLY A 203 -14.98 2.13 1.75
C GLY A 203 -14.77 3.60 1.34
N GLY A 204 -14.05 3.87 0.24
CA GLY A 204 -13.72 5.24 -0.17
C GLY A 204 -12.88 6.02 0.86
N GLY A 205 -12.06 5.30 1.64
CA GLY A 205 -11.18 5.86 2.67
C GLY A 205 -11.68 5.66 4.11
N ILE A 206 -12.94 5.25 4.30
CA ILE A 206 -13.55 5.08 5.63
C ILE A 206 -12.73 4.15 6.52
N VAL A 207 -12.20 3.04 5.99
CA VAL A 207 -11.50 2.04 6.81
C VAL A 207 -10.26 2.64 7.47
N GLY A 208 -9.40 3.33 6.72
CA GLY A 208 -8.20 3.96 7.27
C GLY A 208 -8.50 5.19 8.14
N ALA A 209 -9.52 5.98 7.79
CA ALA A 209 -9.94 7.10 8.61
C ALA A 209 -10.50 6.64 9.96
N SER A 210 -11.28 5.55 9.98
CA SER A 210 -11.80 4.95 11.21
C SER A 210 -10.70 4.37 12.09
N ASP A 211 -9.69 3.73 11.48
CA ASP A 211 -8.50 3.24 12.18
C ASP A 211 -7.75 4.39 12.87
N THR A 212 -7.62 5.54 12.18
CA THR A 212 -7.00 6.73 12.75
C THR A 212 -7.83 7.34 13.87
N ALA A 213 -9.15 7.47 13.69
CA ALA A 213 -10.06 8.06 14.68
C ALA A 213 -10.09 7.27 15.99
N LYS A 214 -9.94 5.94 15.91
CA LYS A 214 -9.97 5.03 17.07
C LYS A 214 -8.60 4.82 17.72
N ALA A 215 -7.54 5.38 17.17
CA ALA A 215 -6.21 5.23 17.72
C ALA A 215 -6.07 5.96 19.06
N THR A 216 -5.12 5.50 19.89
CA THR A 216 -4.73 6.22 21.10
C THR A 216 -4.18 7.61 20.72
N PRO A 217 -4.60 8.69 21.38
CA PRO A 217 -4.13 10.04 21.09
C PRO A 217 -2.74 10.31 21.69
N ASP A 218 -1.76 9.48 21.34
CA ASP A 218 -0.37 9.55 21.83
C ASP A 218 0.64 9.98 20.74
N GLY A 219 0.17 10.23 19.52
CA GLY A 219 0.97 10.66 18.38
C GLY A 219 1.63 9.55 17.56
N TYR A 220 1.55 8.29 18.00
CA TYR A 220 2.24 7.18 17.31
C TYR A 220 1.40 6.50 16.23
N SER A 221 0.13 6.89 16.09
CA SER A 221 -0.72 6.49 14.98
C SER A 221 -1.44 7.72 14.42
N LEU A 222 -0.89 8.23 13.33
CA LEU A 222 -1.41 9.37 12.58
C LEU A 222 -2.03 8.89 11.27
N GLY A 223 -2.87 9.71 10.66
CA GLY A 223 -3.51 9.41 9.38
C GLY A 223 -3.33 10.52 8.37
N ILE A 224 -3.34 10.14 7.09
CA ILE A 224 -3.41 11.10 6.00
C ILE A 224 -4.88 11.51 5.78
N ALA A 225 -5.17 12.77 6.09
CA ALA A 225 -6.39 13.46 5.74
C ALA A 225 -6.49 13.64 4.23
N THR A 226 -7.65 13.34 3.68
CA THR A 226 -8.00 13.58 2.28
C THR A 226 -9.40 14.16 2.23
N VAL A 227 -9.72 14.95 1.18
CA VAL A 227 -11.10 15.41 0.95
C VAL A 227 -12.10 14.23 0.93
N SER A 228 -11.68 13.05 0.45
CA SER A 228 -12.51 11.84 0.51
C SER A 228 -12.91 11.47 1.94
N THR A 229 -11.94 11.42 2.85
CA THR A 229 -12.14 10.94 4.22
C THR A 229 -12.78 11.97 5.13
N THR A 230 -12.47 13.25 4.95
CA THR A 230 -12.88 14.31 5.89
C THR A 230 -13.96 15.23 5.34
N ALA A 231 -14.41 15.05 4.09
CA ALA A 231 -15.48 15.86 3.51
C ALA A 231 -16.47 15.05 2.65
N ALA A 232 -16.02 14.57 1.49
CA ALA A 232 -16.89 13.97 0.48
C ALA A 232 -17.65 12.73 0.99
N ASN A 233 -16.96 11.75 1.55
CA ASN A 233 -17.57 10.49 1.98
C ASN A 233 -18.50 10.70 3.20
N PRO A 234 -18.08 11.40 4.27
CA PRO A 234 -19.00 11.75 5.36
C PRO A 234 -20.22 12.57 4.93
N ALA A 235 -20.13 13.36 3.86
CA ALA A 235 -21.25 14.15 3.36
C ALA A 235 -22.32 13.31 2.65
N ILE A 236 -21.91 12.28 1.90
CA ILE A 236 -22.83 11.45 1.09
C ILE A 236 -23.16 10.10 1.75
N ASN A 237 -22.36 9.64 2.71
CA ASN A 237 -22.54 8.36 3.40
C ASN A 237 -23.01 8.57 4.85
N PRO A 238 -24.31 8.34 5.14
CA PRO A 238 -24.85 8.52 6.49
C PRO A 238 -24.30 7.49 7.50
N ARG A 239 -23.71 6.38 7.04
CA ARG A 239 -23.14 5.31 7.88
C ARG A 239 -21.64 5.46 8.14
N THR A 240 -21.08 6.65 7.91
CA THR A 240 -19.69 6.90 8.25
C THR A 240 -19.47 6.76 9.76
N PRO A 241 -18.54 5.89 10.23
CA PRO A 241 -18.40 5.54 11.65
C PRO A 241 -17.53 6.54 12.44
N TYR A 242 -17.38 7.77 11.94
CA TYR A 242 -16.65 8.86 12.57
C TYR A 242 -17.24 10.20 12.11
N ASN A 243 -17.11 11.23 12.94
CA ASN A 243 -17.41 12.60 12.59
C ASN A 243 -16.13 13.32 12.14
N PRO A 244 -16.05 13.82 10.89
CA PRO A 244 -14.83 14.41 10.36
C PRO A 244 -14.41 15.71 11.05
N LEU A 245 -15.32 16.37 11.77
CA LEU A 245 -15.04 17.65 12.43
C LEU A 245 -14.62 17.49 13.90
N THR A 246 -15.02 16.41 14.56
CA THR A 246 -14.85 16.26 16.01
C THR A 246 -13.96 15.10 16.43
N ASP A 247 -13.79 14.08 15.57
CA ASP A 247 -13.10 12.84 15.95
C ASP A 247 -11.63 12.82 15.53
N PHE A 248 -11.15 13.93 14.95
CA PHE A 248 -9.78 14.12 14.54
C PHE A 248 -9.18 15.40 15.13
N THR A 249 -7.87 15.38 15.34
CA THR A 249 -7.05 16.58 15.56
C THR A 249 -6.23 16.85 14.29
N PRO A 250 -6.59 17.88 13.49
CA PRO A 250 -5.82 18.28 12.30
C PRO A 250 -4.42 18.78 12.70
N ILE A 251 -3.40 18.45 11.91
CA ILE A 251 -2.01 18.84 12.20
C ILE A 251 -1.46 19.79 11.13
N ILE A 252 -1.52 19.39 9.86
CA ILE A 252 -0.97 20.20 8.75
C ILE A 252 -1.47 19.72 7.38
N ASN A 253 -1.79 20.64 6.48
CA ASN A 253 -1.97 20.34 5.07
C ASN A 253 -0.61 20.38 4.35
N ILE A 254 -0.23 19.27 3.72
CA ILE A 254 1.04 19.13 3.00
C ILE A 254 0.92 19.78 1.62
N ALA A 255 -0.09 19.37 0.86
CA ALA A 255 -0.23 19.75 -0.53
C ALA A 255 -1.68 19.88 -0.98
N ALA A 256 -1.94 20.86 -1.84
CA ALA A 256 -3.14 20.97 -2.65
C ALA A 256 -2.85 20.43 -4.06
N THR A 257 -3.73 19.60 -4.60
CA THR A 257 -3.46 18.83 -5.81
C THR A 257 -4.61 18.92 -6.82
N PRO A 258 -4.33 19.12 -8.11
CA PRO A 258 -5.36 19.12 -9.14
C PRO A 258 -6.09 17.78 -9.23
N ASN A 259 -7.39 17.83 -9.53
CA ASN A 259 -8.11 16.65 -10.02
C ASN A 259 -8.09 16.62 -11.55
N ILE A 260 -8.36 15.47 -12.15
CA ILE A 260 -8.33 15.28 -13.60
C ILE A 260 -9.34 14.23 -14.06
N ILE A 261 -10.01 14.51 -15.17
CA ILE A 261 -10.61 13.47 -16.01
C ILE A 261 -9.61 13.09 -17.08
N ALA A 262 -9.28 11.80 -17.17
CA ALA A 262 -8.46 11.25 -18.23
C ALA A 262 -9.13 10.01 -18.84
N VAL A 263 -8.74 9.66 -20.06
CA VAL A 263 -9.30 8.52 -20.79
C VAL A 263 -8.20 7.61 -21.30
N ASN A 264 -8.56 6.35 -21.53
CA ASN A 264 -7.70 5.42 -22.25
C ASN A 264 -7.44 5.91 -23.69
N PRO A 265 -6.25 5.66 -24.28
CA PRO A 265 -5.95 6.02 -25.67
C PRO A 265 -6.91 5.44 -26.72
N ASN A 266 -7.63 4.36 -26.42
CA ASN A 266 -8.67 3.82 -27.32
C ASN A 266 -10.03 4.53 -27.21
N PHE A 267 -10.19 5.48 -26.28
CA PHE A 267 -11.40 6.29 -26.19
C PHE A 267 -11.52 7.22 -27.43
N PRO A 268 -12.69 7.37 -28.06
CA PRO A 268 -12.82 8.06 -29.35
C PRO A 268 -12.39 9.54 -29.36
N ALA A 269 -12.45 10.22 -28.21
CA ALA A 269 -12.08 11.62 -28.09
C ALA A 269 -10.73 11.83 -27.37
N LYS A 270 -10.09 12.97 -27.67
CA LYS A 270 -8.79 13.39 -27.12
C LYS A 270 -8.79 14.78 -26.50
N ASP A 271 -9.94 15.44 -26.51
CA ASP A 271 -10.17 16.75 -25.91
C ASP A 271 -11.53 16.79 -25.22
N TYR A 272 -11.80 17.86 -24.47
CA TYR A 272 -13.04 18.02 -23.72
C TYR A 272 -14.30 18.07 -24.62
N LYS A 273 -14.23 18.76 -25.76
CA LYS A 273 -15.39 18.93 -26.65
C LYS A 273 -15.82 17.60 -27.25
N GLY A 274 -14.86 16.84 -27.77
CA GLY A 274 -15.08 15.49 -28.28
C GLY A 274 -15.51 14.53 -27.18
N PHE A 275 -14.93 14.63 -25.97
CA PHE A 275 -15.30 13.80 -24.84
C PHE A 275 -16.77 14.00 -24.47
N LEU A 276 -17.21 15.25 -24.31
CA LEU A 276 -18.59 15.59 -23.98
C LEU A 276 -19.56 15.10 -25.06
N ALA A 277 -19.22 15.33 -26.34
CA ALA A 277 -20.05 14.89 -27.46
C ALA A 277 -20.18 13.35 -27.51
N GLU A 278 -19.09 12.63 -27.32
CA GLU A 278 -19.07 11.16 -27.37
C GLU A 278 -19.87 10.55 -26.21
N VAL A 279 -19.72 11.06 -24.98
CA VAL A 279 -20.47 10.56 -23.84
C VAL A 279 -21.96 10.88 -23.96
N LYS A 280 -22.34 12.05 -24.50
CA LYS A 280 -23.74 12.41 -24.75
C LYS A 280 -24.40 11.56 -25.83
N LYS A 281 -23.64 11.16 -26.85
CA LYS A 281 -24.14 10.37 -27.98
C LYS A 281 -24.67 8.99 -27.55
N VAL A 282 -24.06 8.39 -26.53
CA VAL A 282 -24.35 7.00 -26.09
C VAL A 282 -24.42 6.90 -24.56
N PRO A 283 -25.45 7.47 -23.92
CA PRO A 283 -25.58 7.48 -22.46
C PRO A 283 -25.53 6.08 -21.86
N GLY A 284 -24.63 5.85 -20.88
CA GLY A 284 -24.54 4.58 -20.14
C GLY A 284 -23.68 3.51 -20.79
N LYS A 285 -23.24 3.71 -22.03
CA LYS A 285 -22.25 2.83 -22.69
C LYS A 285 -20.89 2.88 -21.98
N TYR A 286 -20.47 4.07 -21.56
CA TYR A 286 -19.17 4.29 -20.93
C TYR A 286 -19.23 4.15 -19.41
N SER A 287 -18.09 3.75 -18.85
CA SER A 287 -17.88 3.67 -17.41
C SER A 287 -16.61 4.40 -17.01
N TYR A 288 -16.55 4.90 -15.77
CA TYR A 288 -15.37 5.55 -15.23
C TYR A 288 -14.90 4.90 -13.94
N SER A 289 -13.59 4.92 -13.70
CA SER A 289 -12.97 4.42 -12.47
C SER A 289 -12.76 5.57 -11.49
N SER A 290 -12.73 5.25 -10.19
CA SER A 290 -12.39 6.18 -9.11
C SER A 290 -11.72 5.44 -7.95
N SER A 291 -11.17 6.20 -7.00
CA SER A 291 -10.54 5.67 -5.78
C SER A 291 -11.50 5.03 -4.77
N GLY A 292 -12.81 5.11 -4.98
CA GLY A 292 -13.80 4.38 -4.19
C GLY A 292 -15.15 5.07 -4.09
N THR A 293 -16.17 4.30 -3.71
CA THR A 293 -17.53 4.80 -3.46
C THR A 293 -17.52 5.84 -2.34
N GLY A 294 -18.07 7.01 -2.65
CA GLY A 294 -18.17 8.16 -1.72
C GLY A 294 -16.91 9.02 -1.66
N GLY A 295 -15.80 8.57 -2.24
CA GLY A 295 -14.59 9.38 -2.32
C GLY A 295 -14.75 10.58 -3.26
N ILE A 296 -13.77 11.48 -3.21
CA ILE A 296 -13.78 12.74 -3.98
C ILE A 296 -14.04 12.53 -5.47
N GLY A 297 -13.37 11.56 -6.11
CA GLY A 297 -13.53 11.30 -7.54
C GLY A 297 -14.91 10.76 -7.91
N HIS A 298 -15.57 10.02 -7.01
CA HIS A 298 -16.98 9.64 -7.20
C HIS A 298 -17.86 10.88 -7.14
N LEU A 299 -17.73 11.66 -6.07
CA LEU A 299 -18.62 12.80 -5.81
C LEU A 299 -18.47 13.91 -6.84
N GLN A 300 -17.24 14.20 -7.28
CA GLN A 300 -17.00 15.19 -8.35
C GLN A 300 -17.50 14.71 -9.70
N MET A 301 -17.41 13.42 -10.03
CA MET A 301 -17.99 12.91 -11.27
C MET A 301 -19.53 12.92 -11.21
N GLU A 302 -20.14 12.63 -10.07
CA GLU A 302 -21.60 12.76 -9.92
C GLU A 302 -22.07 14.22 -10.06
N LEU A 303 -21.33 15.18 -9.48
CA LEU A 303 -21.58 16.60 -9.71
C LEU A 303 -21.38 16.99 -11.19
N TYR A 304 -20.32 16.52 -11.83
CA TYR A 304 -20.07 16.73 -13.26
C TYR A 304 -21.22 16.19 -14.12
N LYS A 305 -21.69 14.96 -13.86
CA LYS A 305 -22.82 14.33 -14.54
C LYS A 305 -24.09 15.18 -14.41
N SER A 306 -24.37 15.67 -13.20
CA SER A 306 -25.53 16.54 -12.96
C SER A 306 -25.45 17.85 -13.75
N LEU A 307 -24.30 18.52 -13.76
CA LEU A 307 -24.17 19.82 -14.45
C LEU A 307 -24.14 19.69 -15.98
N THR A 308 -23.65 18.57 -16.50
CA THR A 308 -23.49 18.37 -17.96
C THR A 308 -24.59 17.51 -18.58
N GLN A 309 -25.46 16.93 -17.75
CA GLN A 309 -26.52 16.01 -18.14
C GLN A 309 -25.98 14.80 -18.92
N VAL A 310 -24.81 14.30 -18.52
CA VAL A 310 -24.22 13.09 -19.09
C VAL A 310 -24.37 11.90 -18.15
N PHE A 311 -24.35 10.69 -18.70
CA PHE A 311 -24.42 9.47 -17.92
C PHE A 311 -23.26 8.53 -18.23
N VAL A 312 -22.39 8.35 -17.22
CA VAL A 312 -21.31 7.35 -17.19
C VAL A 312 -21.41 6.50 -15.93
N THR A 313 -21.18 5.20 -16.09
CA THR A 313 -21.31 4.22 -14.99
C THR A 313 -20.09 4.27 -14.07
N HIS A 314 -20.32 4.36 -12.76
CA HIS A 314 -19.24 4.36 -11.76
C HIS A 314 -18.69 2.96 -11.49
N ILE A 315 -17.37 2.81 -11.54
CA ILE A 315 -16.64 1.60 -11.16
C ILE A 315 -15.71 1.93 -9.98
N PRO A 316 -16.09 1.61 -8.74
CA PRO A 316 -15.28 1.90 -7.57
C PRO A 316 -14.11 0.92 -7.42
N TYR A 317 -12.96 1.45 -7.03
CA TYR A 317 -11.79 0.67 -6.60
C TYR A 317 -11.48 0.92 -5.13
N ARG A 318 -10.44 0.26 -4.60
CA ARG A 318 -9.95 0.47 -3.22
C ARG A 318 -8.97 1.64 -3.10
N GLY A 319 -8.71 2.34 -4.19
CA GLY A 319 -7.76 3.44 -4.31
C GLY A 319 -7.44 3.71 -5.78
N ALA A 320 -6.74 4.81 -6.04
CA ALA A 320 -6.41 5.24 -7.39
C ALA A 320 -5.44 4.27 -8.11
N GLY A 321 -4.49 3.64 -7.40
CA GLY A 321 -3.55 2.69 -8.01
C GLY A 321 -4.23 1.55 -8.81
N PRO A 322 -5.13 0.76 -8.17
CA PRO A 322 -5.91 -0.25 -8.90
C PRO A 322 -6.82 0.33 -10.00
N ALA A 323 -7.40 1.52 -9.79
CA ALA A 323 -8.24 2.19 -10.78
C ALA A 323 -7.45 2.55 -12.05
N LEU A 324 -6.24 3.10 -11.88
CA LEU A 324 -5.32 3.45 -12.95
C LEU A 324 -4.89 2.23 -13.74
N ASN A 325 -4.56 1.12 -13.08
CA ASN A 325 -4.16 -0.12 -13.76
C ASN A 325 -5.24 -0.56 -14.76
N ASP A 326 -6.51 -0.57 -14.35
CA ASP A 326 -7.62 -0.99 -15.20
C ASP A 326 -7.94 0.04 -16.30
N THR A 327 -7.79 1.33 -16.02
CA THR A 327 -8.00 2.37 -17.05
C THR A 327 -6.90 2.36 -18.10
N VAL A 328 -5.63 2.22 -17.69
CA VAL A 328 -4.50 2.10 -18.61
C VAL A 328 -4.60 0.82 -19.45
N ALA A 329 -5.08 -0.28 -18.86
CA ALA A 329 -5.34 -1.53 -19.57
C ALA A 329 -6.60 -1.51 -20.45
N GLY A 330 -7.37 -0.41 -20.45
CA GLY A 330 -8.59 -0.26 -21.24
C GLY A 330 -9.81 -1.03 -20.73
N GLN A 331 -9.75 -1.58 -19.52
CA GLN A 331 -10.88 -2.27 -18.90
C GLN A 331 -11.98 -1.29 -18.48
N VAL A 332 -11.58 -0.09 -18.05
CA VAL A 332 -12.48 1.04 -17.77
C VAL A 332 -12.02 2.25 -18.59
N PRO A 333 -12.83 2.78 -19.51
CA PRO A 333 -12.35 3.74 -20.51
C PRO A 333 -12.01 5.13 -19.95
N ILE A 334 -12.60 5.52 -18.82
CA ILE A 334 -12.48 6.85 -18.22
C ILE A 334 -11.96 6.71 -16.79
N ILE A 335 -11.19 7.67 -16.30
CA ILE A 335 -10.84 7.80 -14.89
C ILE A 335 -11.10 9.24 -14.42
N PHE A 336 -11.65 9.38 -13.22
CA PHE A 336 -11.61 10.61 -12.45
C PHE A 336 -10.66 10.38 -11.27
N ASP A 337 -9.52 11.05 -11.27
CA ASP A 337 -8.45 10.87 -10.29
C ASP A 337 -7.76 12.19 -9.94
N ASN A 338 -6.79 12.11 -9.04
CA ASN A 338 -5.85 13.17 -8.72
C ASN A 338 -4.66 13.13 -9.67
N LEU A 339 -4.19 14.32 -10.08
CA LEU A 339 -3.16 14.44 -11.10
C LEU A 339 -1.83 13.71 -10.79
N PRO A 340 -1.28 13.69 -9.57
CA PRO A 340 0.03 13.10 -9.29
C PRO A 340 0.14 11.61 -9.62
N SER A 341 -0.92 10.84 -9.38
CA SER A 341 -0.96 9.43 -9.75
C SER A 341 -1.23 9.21 -11.24
N THR A 342 -1.94 10.14 -11.89
CA THR A 342 -2.31 10.03 -13.32
C THR A 342 -1.22 10.56 -14.26
N LEU A 343 -0.47 11.59 -13.85
CA LEU A 343 0.47 12.34 -14.67
C LEU A 343 1.58 11.48 -15.31
N PRO A 344 2.19 10.50 -14.61
CA PRO A 344 3.19 9.64 -15.24
C PRO A 344 2.65 8.89 -16.46
N PHE A 345 1.42 8.37 -16.38
CA PHE A 345 0.79 7.66 -17.50
C PHE A 345 0.40 8.60 -18.64
N ILE A 346 0.09 9.87 -18.34
CA ILE A 346 -0.13 10.89 -19.38
C ILE A 346 1.18 11.19 -20.10
N LYS A 347 2.29 11.39 -19.38
CA LYS A 347 3.62 11.63 -19.96
C LYS A 347 4.09 10.46 -20.82
N GLU A 348 3.70 9.23 -20.48
CA GLU A 348 3.96 8.01 -21.26
C GLU A 348 2.97 7.78 -22.42
N ASN A 349 2.02 8.69 -22.67
CA ASN A 349 0.94 8.55 -23.65
C ASN A 349 0.03 7.32 -23.44
N ARG A 350 0.01 6.79 -22.21
CA ARG A 350 -0.84 5.66 -21.81
C ARG A 350 -2.21 6.08 -21.31
N LEU A 351 -2.39 7.38 -21.04
CA LEU A 351 -3.67 8.04 -20.79
C LEU A 351 -3.70 9.38 -21.51
N VAL A 352 -4.90 9.82 -21.87
CA VAL A 352 -5.14 11.12 -22.51
C VAL A 352 -5.88 12.03 -21.53
N PRO A 353 -5.31 13.18 -21.16
CA PRO A 353 -5.95 14.12 -20.25
C PRO A 353 -7.08 14.88 -20.97
N ILE A 354 -8.23 15.05 -20.32
CA ILE A 354 -9.41 15.70 -20.92
C ILE A 354 -9.67 17.08 -20.31
N VAL A 355 -9.70 17.17 -18.98
CA VAL A 355 -9.97 18.40 -18.24
C VAL A 355 -9.40 18.28 -16.83
N VAL A 356 -8.90 19.38 -16.28
CA VAL A 356 -8.33 19.45 -14.93
C VAL A 356 -9.14 20.35 -14.00
N ALA A 357 -9.16 20.01 -12.71
CA ALA A 357 -9.66 20.87 -11.66
C ALA A 357 -8.46 21.58 -10.99
N ALA A 358 -8.19 22.81 -11.44
CA ALA A 358 -7.07 23.62 -10.97
C ALA A 358 -7.40 25.13 -11.13
N PRO A 359 -6.77 26.02 -10.35
CA PRO A 359 -6.99 27.47 -10.48
C PRO A 359 -6.62 28.00 -11.88
N GLN A 360 -5.62 27.38 -12.50
CA GLN A 360 -5.11 27.67 -13.83
C GLN A 360 -4.64 26.37 -14.49
N ARG A 361 -4.40 26.39 -15.80
CA ARG A 361 -3.86 25.22 -16.52
C ARG A 361 -2.54 24.78 -15.89
N VAL A 362 -2.36 23.47 -15.80
CA VAL A 362 -1.14 22.89 -15.22
C VAL A 362 -0.02 23.02 -16.24
N ALA A 363 1.16 23.49 -15.82
CA ALA A 363 2.30 23.73 -16.71
C ALA A 363 2.72 22.46 -17.50
N ALA A 364 2.60 21.29 -16.88
CA ALA A 364 2.87 20.00 -17.55
C ALA A 364 1.81 19.61 -18.59
N LEU A 365 0.64 20.27 -18.59
CA LEU A 365 -0.53 19.99 -19.43
C LEU A 365 -1.10 21.29 -20.03
N PRO A 366 -0.32 22.09 -20.78
CA PRO A 366 -0.70 23.44 -21.19
C PRO A 366 -1.94 23.48 -22.11
N ASN A 367 -2.20 22.37 -22.81
CA ASN A 367 -3.31 22.24 -23.75
C ASN A 367 -4.59 21.68 -23.12
N VAL A 368 -4.56 21.33 -21.83
CA VAL A 368 -5.71 20.74 -21.14
C VAL A 368 -6.45 21.85 -20.41
N PRO A 369 -7.73 22.11 -20.72
CA PRO A 369 -8.48 23.17 -20.08
C PRO A 369 -8.79 22.82 -18.61
N THR A 370 -9.00 23.86 -17.82
CA THR A 370 -9.57 23.76 -16.48
C THR A 370 -11.09 23.62 -16.55
N PHE A 371 -11.72 23.06 -15.50
CA PHE A 371 -13.18 23.07 -15.38
C PHE A 371 -13.76 24.49 -15.37
N LYS A 372 -13.00 25.48 -14.87
CA LYS A 372 -13.40 26.89 -14.90
C LYS A 372 -13.51 27.43 -16.32
N GLU A 373 -12.50 27.18 -17.16
CA GLU A 373 -12.47 27.66 -18.57
C GLU A 373 -13.62 27.11 -19.42
N ILE A 374 -14.15 25.94 -19.08
CA ILE A 374 -15.27 25.30 -19.79
C ILE A 374 -16.63 25.58 -19.14
N GLY A 375 -16.72 26.53 -18.20
CA GLY A 375 -17.97 26.95 -17.56
C GLY A 375 -18.49 26.01 -16.47
N LEU A 376 -17.65 25.14 -15.92
CA LEU A 376 -17.99 24.17 -14.85
C LEU A 376 -17.24 24.46 -13.55
N GLU A 377 -17.19 25.73 -13.14
CA GLU A 377 -16.50 26.18 -11.93
C GLU A 377 -16.88 25.41 -10.64
N PRO A 378 -18.14 24.96 -10.41
CA PRO A 378 -18.48 24.15 -9.24
C PRO A 378 -17.69 22.83 -9.12
N VAL A 379 -17.19 22.28 -10.23
CA VAL A 379 -16.37 21.05 -10.27
C VAL A 379 -14.87 21.37 -10.18
N ASN A 380 -14.47 22.64 -10.36
CA ASN A 380 -13.07 23.09 -10.40
C ASN A 380 -12.42 23.20 -9.01
N ARG A 381 -12.42 22.10 -8.25
CA ARG A 381 -11.87 22.03 -6.89
C ARG A 381 -10.61 21.16 -6.86
N MET A 382 -9.56 21.65 -6.20
CA MET A 382 -8.37 20.86 -5.88
C MET A 382 -8.64 19.95 -4.67
N ALA A 383 -7.92 18.84 -4.57
CA ALA A 383 -7.88 18.00 -3.37
C ALA A 383 -6.78 18.48 -2.42
N TYR A 384 -6.96 18.31 -1.10
CA TYR A 384 -5.85 18.41 -0.15
C TYR A 384 -5.37 17.04 0.32
N TYR A 385 -4.11 17.01 0.77
CA TYR A 385 -3.48 15.90 1.46
C TYR A 385 -2.74 16.44 2.67
N GLY A 386 -3.16 16.04 3.87
CA GLY A 386 -2.57 16.52 5.12
C GLY A 386 -2.43 15.42 6.16
N ILE A 387 -1.79 15.72 7.28
CA ILE A 387 -1.67 14.83 8.43
C ILE A 387 -2.67 15.26 9.49
N LEU A 388 -3.35 14.28 10.08
CA LEU A 388 -4.21 14.41 11.26
C LEU A 388 -3.96 13.23 12.20
N GLY A 389 -4.48 13.31 13.41
CA GLY A 389 -4.54 12.15 14.32
C GLY A 389 -5.91 12.03 15.01
N PRO A 390 -6.07 11.08 15.92
CA PRO A 390 -7.30 10.93 16.70
C PRO A 390 -7.59 12.18 17.53
N LYS A 391 -8.86 12.35 17.90
CA LYS A 391 -9.31 13.40 18.81
C LYS A 391 -8.49 13.42 20.11
N GLY A 392 -8.09 14.62 20.52
CA GLY A 392 -7.47 14.84 21.83
C GLY A 392 -5.96 14.65 21.84
N LEU A 393 -5.30 14.71 20.68
CA LEU A 393 -3.84 14.72 20.62
C LEU A 393 -3.26 15.86 21.48
N PRO A 394 -2.22 15.59 22.30
CA PRO A 394 -1.49 16.60 23.04
C PRO A 394 -0.93 17.70 22.12
N ARG A 395 -0.98 18.96 22.58
CA ARG A 395 -0.56 20.10 21.75
C ARG A 395 0.93 20.03 21.38
N ASP A 396 1.77 19.56 22.28
CA ASP A 396 3.20 19.38 22.03
C ASP A 396 3.48 18.34 20.92
N VAL A 397 2.68 17.28 20.83
CA VAL A 397 2.73 16.30 19.73
C VAL A 397 2.32 16.96 18.41
N VAL A 398 1.21 17.69 18.40
CA VAL A 398 0.72 18.42 17.22
C VAL A 398 1.78 19.40 16.72
N ASP A 399 2.35 20.21 17.61
CA ASP A 399 3.34 21.22 17.26
C ASP A 399 4.64 20.59 16.75
N LYS A 400 5.12 19.49 17.37
CA LYS A 400 6.30 18.75 16.90
C LYS A 400 6.11 18.14 15.51
N VAL A 401 4.99 17.48 15.26
CA VAL A 401 4.70 16.89 13.93
C VAL A 401 4.53 18.00 12.89
N ASN A 402 3.79 19.06 13.22
CA ASN A 402 3.60 20.19 12.32
C ASN A 402 4.95 20.85 11.97
N ALA A 403 5.81 21.14 12.95
CA ALA A 403 7.14 21.69 12.73
C ALA A 403 8.03 20.74 11.91
N GLY A 404 8.00 19.43 12.20
CA GLY A 404 8.73 18.42 11.44
C GLY A 404 8.31 18.36 9.97
N VAL A 405 7.01 18.48 9.69
CA VAL A 405 6.50 18.51 8.31
C VAL A 405 6.88 19.82 7.62
N ARG A 406 6.78 20.98 8.30
CA ARG A 406 7.24 22.25 7.70
C ARG A 406 8.72 22.19 7.33
N LYS A 407 9.57 21.68 8.21
CA LYS A 407 10.99 21.45 7.93
C LYS A 407 11.20 20.49 6.76
N ALA A 408 10.40 19.44 6.65
CA ALA A 408 10.43 18.55 5.48
C ALA A 408 10.06 19.29 4.17
N LEU A 409 9.12 20.24 4.23
CA LEU A 409 8.69 21.04 3.08
C LEU A 409 9.69 22.15 2.69
N GLU A 410 10.71 22.41 3.50
CA GLU A 410 11.83 23.29 3.16
C GLU A 410 12.86 22.57 2.27
N ASP A 411 12.90 21.24 2.29
CA ASP A 411 13.81 20.44 1.46
C ASP A 411 13.47 20.63 -0.04
N PRO A 412 14.40 21.17 -0.86
CA PRO A 412 14.15 21.41 -2.28
C PRO A 412 13.78 20.13 -3.05
N ALA A 413 14.29 18.97 -2.65
CA ALA A 413 13.96 17.70 -3.30
C ALA A 413 12.52 17.27 -3.02
N VAL A 414 12.02 17.55 -1.81
CA VAL A 414 10.62 17.30 -1.43
C VAL A 414 9.69 18.24 -2.19
N ARG A 415 10.00 19.54 -2.18
CA ARG A 415 9.23 20.55 -2.92
C ARG A 415 9.12 20.20 -4.39
N LYS A 416 10.26 19.91 -5.03
CA LYS A 416 10.32 19.52 -6.44
C LYS A 416 9.45 18.29 -6.74
N ARG A 417 9.53 17.24 -5.91
CA ARG A 417 8.71 16.03 -6.10
C ARG A 417 7.21 16.29 -6.01
N ILE A 418 6.77 17.26 -5.22
CA ILE A 418 5.36 17.65 -5.11
C ILE A 418 4.97 18.56 -6.28
N GLU A 419 5.74 19.61 -6.54
CA GLU A 419 5.44 20.63 -7.56
C GLU A 419 5.52 20.07 -9.00
N ASP A 420 6.42 19.12 -9.29
CA ASP A 420 6.54 18.42 -10.59
C ASP A 420 5.26 17.66 -10.99
N THR A 421 4.35 17.44 -10.04
CA THR A 421 3.06 16.76 -10.24
C THR A 421 1.90 17.73 -10.50
N GLY A 422 2.18 19.04 -10.55
CA GLY A 422 1.18 20.10 -10.61
C GLY A 422 0.51 20.38 -9.25
N SER A 423 1.01 19.80 -8.16
CA SER A 423 0.55 20.08 -6.80
C SER A 423 1.21 21.35 -6.25
N LEU A 424 0.56 21.99 -5.29
CA LEU A 424 1.02 23.19 -4.59
C LEU A 424 1.35 22.82 -3.15
N ILE A 425 2.51 23.26 -2.65
CA ILE A 425 2.87 23.15 -1.23
C ILE A 425 1.98 24.09 -0.41
N VAL A 426 1.43 23.60 0.71
CA VAL A 426 0.56 24.40 1.59
C VAL A 426 1.25 24.74 2.91
N GLY A 427 1.53 23.75 3.76
CA GLY A 427 2.27 23.94 5.02
C GLY A 427 1.59 24.82 6.07
N ASN A 428 0.25 24.79 6.12
CA ASN A 428 -0.56 25.66 6.99
C ASN A 428 -0.53 25.27 8.49
N THR A 429 -1.15 26.09 9.34
CA THR A 429 -1.30 25.78 10.78
C THR A 429 -2.39 24.73 11.02
N PRO A 430 -2.40 24.06 12.19
CA PRO A 430 -3.47 23.13 12.58
C PRO A 430 -4.88 23.76 12.47
N GLU A 431 -5.01 25.02 12.89
CA GLU A 431 -6.28 25.76 12.91
C GLU A 431 -6.75 26.07 11.49
N GLN A 432 -5.85 26.55 10.62
CA GLN A 432 -6.14 26.78 9.20
C GLN A 432 -6.54 25.47 8.50
N PHE A 433 -5.93 24.34 8.88
CA PHE A 433 -6.31 23.06 8.30
C PHE A 433 -7.67 22.57 8.80
N ALA A 434 -7.99 22.79 10.08
CA ALA A 434 -9.32 22.51 10.63
C ALA A 434 -10.41 23.32 9.92
N GLU A 435 -10.19 24.62 9.69
CA GLU A 435 -11.08 25.49 8.94
C GLU A 435 -11.28 24.99 7.50
N GLN A 436 -10.19 24.58 6.83
CA GLN A 436 -10.26 24.01 5.48
C GLN A 436 -11.06 22.71 5.43
N ILE A 437 -10.88 21.81 6.41
CA ILE A 437 -11.65 20.56 6.50
C ILE A 437 -13.14 20.89 6.65
N LYS A 438 -13.49 21.80 7.56
CA LYS A 438 -14.88 22.24 7.76
C LYS A 438 -15.48 22.83 6.48
N ALA A 439 -14.76 23.75 5.84
CA ALA A 439 -15.22 24.39 4.61
C ALA A 439 -15.48 23.39 3.47
N GLU A 440 -14.58 22.42 3.26
CA GLU A 440 -14.82 21.37 2.27
C GLU A 440 -16.02 20.50 2.64
N PHE A 441 -16.16 20.11 3.91
CA PHE A 441 -17.29 19.29 4.34
C PHE A 441 -18.64 19.97 4.13
N ASP A 442 -18.74 21.26 4.48
CA ASP A 442 -19.95 22.07 4.28
C ASP A 442 -20.31 22.21 2.78
N VAL A 443 -19.30 22.40 1.93
CA VAL A 443 -19.49 22.41 0.47
C VAL A 443 -20.05 21.08 -0.02
N TYR A 444 -19.44 19.96 0.37
CA TYR A 444 -19.87 18.66 -0.13
C TYR A 444 -21.24 18.24 0.42
N LYS A 445 -21.60 18.64 1.64
CA LYS A 445 -22.98 18.50 2.13
C LYS A 445 -23.97 19.25 1.25
N THR A 446 -23.67 20.50 0.92
CA THR A 446 -24.50 21.33 0.03
C THR A 446 -24.63 20.69 -1.36
N VAL A 447 -23.52 20.18 -1.92
CA VAL A 447 -23.53 19.46 -3.20
C VAL A 447 -24.42 18.22 -3.14
N VAL A 448 -24.26 17.39 -2.11
CA VAL A 448 -25.06 16.17 -1.92
C VAL A 448 -26.55 16.50 -1.83
N GLN A 449 -26.92 17.52 -1.06
CA GLN A 449 -28.30 17.96 -0.88
C GLN A 449 -28.90 18.52 -2.18
N ASN A 450 -28.23 19.49 -2.80
CA ASN A 450 -28.73 20.17 -4.00
C ASN A 450 -28.86 19.21 -5.19
N GLN A 451 -27.91 18.29 -5.31
CA GLN A 451 -27.88 17.32 -6.40
C GLN A 451 -28.62 16.01 -6.07
N LYS A 452 -29.24 15.92 -4.88
CA LYS A 452 -29.95 14.74 -4.37
C LYS A 452 -29.13 13.45 -4.52
N LEU A 453 -27.82 13.55 -4.26
CA LEU A 453 -26.92 12.41 -4.35
C LEU A 453 -27.12 11.53 -3.12
N SER A 454 -27.31 10.24 -3.33
CA SER A 454 -27.40 9.28 -2.23
C SER A 454 -26.51 8.09 -2.51
N LEU A 455 -25.69 7.73 -1.53
CA LEU A 455 -25.07 6.40 -1.47
C LEU A 455 -25.97 5.37 -0.80
N ASP A 456 -26.95 5.83 -0.03
CA ASP A 456 -27.75 4.94 0.78
C ASP A 456 -28.75 4.23 -0.12
N GLN A 457 -28.48 2.94 -0.31
CA GLN A 457 -29.38 1.99 -0.94
C GLN A 457 -29.66 0.91 0.10
N PRO A 458 -30.34 1.25 1.21
CA PRO A 458 -30.46 0.39 2.38
C PRO A 458 -31.03 -0.99 2.04
N ALA A 459 -31.91 -1.07 1.04
CA ALA A 459 -32.45 -2.32 0.56
C ALA A 459 -31.40 -3.17 -0.20
N ILE A 460 -30.54 -2.55 -1.02
CA ILE A 460 -29.41 -3.23 -1.67
C ILE A 460 -28.39 -3.69 -0.62
N ASP A 461 -28.09 -2.86 0.38
CA ASP A 461 -27.14 -3.20 1.43
C ASP A 461 -27.62 -4.36 2.28
N ALA A 462 -28.86 -4.31 2.78
CA ALA A 462 -29.46 -5.40 3.54
C ALA A 462 -29.49 -6.71 2.73
N PHE A 463 -29.80 -6.63 1.43
CA PHE A 463 -29.74 -7.80 0.53
C PHE A 463 -28.32 -8.37 0.40
N ILE A 464 -27.32 -7.50 0.21
CA ILE A 464 -25.93 -7.92 0.05
C ILE A 464 -25.38 -8.52 1.35
N ASP A 465 -25.73 -7.97 2.50
CA ASP A 465 -25.35 -8.50 3.81
C ASP A 465 -26.03 -9.85 4.08
N ALA A 466 -27.32 -9.98 3.75
CA ALA A 466 -28.03 -11.26 3.82
C ALA A 466 -27.39 -12.32 2.91
N LEU A 467 -27.04 -11.99 1.67
CA LEU A 467 -26.35 -12.93 0.77
C LEU A 467 -24.93 -13.29 1.24
N TRP A 468 -24.26 -12.38 1.93
CA TRP A 468 -22.97 -12.70 2.50
C TRP A 468 -23.11 -13.66 3.69
N LEU A 469 -24.09 -13.42 4.57
CA LEU A 469 -24.35 -14.22 5.76
C LEU A 469 -24.94 -15.61 5.44
N GLU A 470 -25.92 -15.67 4.55
CA GLU A 470 -26.66 -16.89 4.20
C GLU A 470 -25.89 -17.77 3.21
N ASP A 471 -25.39 -17.17 2.13
CA ASP A 471 -24.81 -17.91 0.99
C ASP A 471 -23.27 -17.91 0.98
N GLY A 472 -22.62 -17.11 1.83
CA GLY A 472 -21.16 -16.99 1.86
C GLY A 472 -20.55 -16.53 0.53
N LEU A 473 -21.29 -15.72 -0.25
CA LEU A 473 -20.85 -15.34 -1.59
C LEU A 473 -19.54 -14.55 -1.58
N SER A 474 -18.73 -14.77 -2.62
CA SER A 474 -17.47 -14.03 -2.77
C SER A 474 -17.71 -12.52 -2.91
N ARG A 475 -16.80 -11.69 -2.40
CA ARG A 475 -16.85 -10.23 -2.52
C ARG A 475 -17.06 -9.74 -3.96
N ASN A 476 -16.47 -10.42 -4.94
CA ASN A 476 -16.62 -10.07 -6.36
C ASN A 476 -18.05 -10.34 -6.87
N THR A 477 -18.68 -11.43 -6.41
CA THR A 477 -20.07 -11.74 -6.74
C THR A 477 -21.01 -10.72 -6.10
N LEU A 478 -20.81 -10.41 -4.82
CA LEU A 478 -21.58 -9.39 -4.10
C LEU A 478 -21.45 -8.01 -4.77
N ALA A 479 -20.24 -7.62 -5.18
CA ALA A 479 -20.01 -6.37 -5.90
C ALA A 479 -20.72 -6.34 -7.27
N ALA A 480 -20.75 -7.47 -7.99
CA ALA A 480 -21.46 -7.57 -9.26
C ALA A 480 -22.98 -7.46 -9.07
N TYR A 481 -23.53 -8.10 -8.03
CA TYR A 481 -24.97 -8.03 -7.70
C TYR A 481 -25.37 -6.62 -7.31
N ARG A 482 -24.60 -6.00 -6.40
CA ARG A 482 -24.78 -4.59 -6.02
C ARG A 482 -24.78 -3.69 -7.25
N ARG A 483 -23.84 -3.88 -8.18
CA ARG A 483 -23.76 -3.07 -9.40
C ARG A 483 -25.02 -3.19 -10.26
N ASP A 484 -25.49 -4.42 -10.49
CA ASP A 484 -26.70 -4.65 -11.30
C ASP A 484 -27.95 -4.03 -10.64
N LEU A 485 -28.05 -4.09 -9.30
CA LEU A 485 -29.15 -3.47 -8.54
C LEU A 485 -29.06 -1.94 -8.51
N VAL A 486 -27.87 -1.38 -8.31
CA VAL A 486 -27.66 0.09 -8.32
C VAL A 486 -28.00 0.66 -9.70
N LEU A 487 -27.57 0.00 -10.78
CA LEU A 487 -27.92 0.42 -12.14
C LEU A 487 -29.42 0.39 -12.40
N TYR A 488 -30.12 -0.57 -11.80
CA TYR A 488 -31.58 -0.64 -11.89
C TYR A 488 -32.26 0.44 -11.05
N ALA A 489 -31.86 0.62 -9.78
CA ALA A 489 -32.39 1.66 -8.89
C ALA A 489 -32.20 3.08 -9.46
N GLN A 490 -31.04 3.35 -10.06
CA GLN A 490 -30.77 4.63 -10.74
C GLN A 490 -31.66 4.83 -11.97
N TRP A 491 -31.84 3.79 -12.78
CA TRP A 491 -32.74 3.86 -13.94
C TRP A 491 -34.19 4.10 -13.51
N LEU A 492 -34.65 3.42 -12.45
CA LEU A 492 -35.96 3.64 -11.84
C LEU A 492 -36.15 5.09 -11.41
N GLY A 493 -35.20 5.66 -10.67
CA GLY A 493 -35.31 7.05 -10.20
C GLY A 493 -35.40 8.10 -11.32
N GLN A 494 -34.93 7.77 -12.53
CA GLN A 494 -34.98 8.63 -13.70
C GLN A 494 -36.22 8.43 -14.58
N HIS A 495 -36.79 7.22 -14.62
CA HIS A 495 -37.81 6.84 -15.59
C HIS A 495 -39.16 6.42 -14.97
N ALA A 496 -39.21 6.22 -13.65
CA ALA A 496 -40.39 5.78 -12.91
C ALA A 496 -40.57 6.67 -11.67
N SER A 497 -41.18 7.84 -11.87
CA SER A 497 -41.38 8.86 -10.83
C SER A 497 -42.24 8.36 -9.65
N ASP A 498 -43.11 7.39 -9.89
CA ASP A 498 -43.96 6.72 -8.91
C ASP A 498 -43.17 5.86 -7.91
N THR A 499 -41.98 5.38 -8.29
CA THR A 499 -41.12 4.57 -7.40
C THR A 499 -40.14 5.39 -6.57
N ALA A 500 -39.91 6.65 -6.94
CA ALA A 500 -38.82 7.48 -6.40
C ALA A 500 -37.43 6.77 -6.39
N GLY A 501 -37.20 5.79 -7.28
CA GLY A 501 -35.97 5.00 -7.32
C GLY A 501 -35.86 3.89 -6.27
N ALA A 502 -36.91 3.65 -5.48
CA ALA A 502 -36.95 2.58 -4.50
C ALA A 502 -37.15 1.21 -5.18
N LEU A 503 -36.20 0.29 -4.95
CA LEU A 503 -36.30 -1.07 -5.49
C LEU A 503 -37.55 -1.81 -5.01
N ASP A 504 -37.97 -1.60 -3.76
CA ASP A 504 -39.13 -2.28 -3.17
C ASP A 504 -40.46 -1.80 -3.76
N ALA A 505 -40.48 -0.63 -4.43
CA ALA A 505 -41.65 -0.13 -5.16
C ALA A 505 -41.73 -0.65 -6.61
N THR A 506 -40.88 -1.61 -6.99
CA THR A 506 -40.83 -2.14 -8.35
C THR A 506 -42.07 -2.96 -8.70
N ALA A 507 -42.69 -2.63 -9.83
CA ALA A 507 -43.72 -3.43 -10.48
C ALA A 507 -43.19 -4.14 -11.75
N GLU A 508 -43.94 -5.14 -12.24
CA GLU A 508 -43.59 -5.93 -13.42
C GLU A 508 -43.27 -5.06 -14.66
N HIS A 509 -44.05 -3.99 -14.87
CA HIS A 509 -43.89 -3.11 -16.03
C HIS A 509 -42.59 -2.29 -15.97
N HIS A 510 -42.11 -1.92 -14.79
CA HIS A 510 -40.80 -1.27 -14.62
C HIS A 510 -39.66 -2.18 -15.06
N LEU A 511 -39.72 -3.47 -14.72
CA LEU A 511 -38.69 -4.43 -15.12
C LEU A 511 -38.72 -4.65 -16.63
N LYS A 512 -39.90 -4.79 -17.24
CA LYS A 512 -40.02 -4.90 -18.71
C LYS A 512 -39.44 -3.68 -19.41
N ALA A 513 -39.76 -2.49 -18.94
CA ALA A 513 -39.24 -1.23 -19.49
C ALA A 513 -37.71 -1.14 -19.36
N TYR A 514 -37.15 -1.54 -18.21
CA TYR A 514 -35.70 -1.59 -18.01
C TYR A 514 -35.01 -2.56 -18.97
N PHE A 515 -35.54 -3.77 -19.14
CA PHE A 515 -34.99 -4.74 -20.08
C PHE A 515 -35.12 -4.29 -21.54
N ALA A 516 -36.22 -3.64 -21.90
CA ALA A 516 -36.42 -3.05 -23.22
C ALA A 516 -35.40 -1.93 -23.51
N ALA A 517 -35.23 -0.99 -22.58
CA ALA A 517 -34.27 0.10 -22.69
C ALA A 517 -32.82 -0.39 -22.83
N ARG A 518 -32.51 -1.57 -22.27
CA ARG A 518 -31.17 -2.18 -22.32
C ARG A 518 -31.00 -3.18 -23.47
N HIS A 519 -32.07 -3.51 -24.21
CA HIS A 519 -32.08 -4.62 -25.17
C HIS A 519 -31.07 -4.44 -26.30
N ALA A 520 -31.02 -3.24 -26.90
CA ALA A 520 -30.14 -2.94 -28.04
C ALA A 520 -28.63 -3.14 -27.73
N GLU A 521 -28.23 -2.99 -26.46
CA GLU A 521 -26.82 -2.97 -26.05
C GLU A 521 -26.42 -4.21 -25.24
N THR A 522 -27.35 -5.14 -24.96
CA THR A 522 -27.13 -6.23 -24.02
C THR A 522 -27.18 -7.60 -24.69
N ARG A 523 -26.07 -8.34 -24.63
CA ARG A 523 -26.04 -9.77 -24.99
C ARG A 523 -26.98 -10.59 -24.09
N ALA A 524 -27.63 -11.63 -24.63
CA ALA A 524 -28.54 -12.51 -23.89
C ALA A 524 -27.96 -13.06 -22.57
N THR A 525 -26.65 -13.35 -22.53
CA THR A 525 -25.95 -13.78 -21.31
C THR A 525 -25.95 -12.71 -20.22
N SER A 526 -25.72 -11.45 -20.59
CA SER A 526 -25.72 -10.32 -19.67
C SER A 526 -27.13 -9.99 -19.19
N ALA A 527 -28.13 -10.10 -20.08
CA ALA A 527 -29.53 -9.95 -19.72
C ALA A 527 -29.97 -11.01 -18.70
N ASN A 528 -29.66 -12.29 -18.95
CA ASN A 528 -29.98 -13.38 -18.04
C ASN A 528 -29.26 -13.26 -16.69
N ARG A 529 -28.02 -12.77 -16.67
CA ARG A 529 -27.32 -12.45 -15.41
C ARG A 529 -28.10 -11.41 -14.60
N ARG A 530 -28.48 -10.28 -15.22
CA ARG A 530 -29.26 -9.23 -14.53
C ARG A 530 -30.60 -9.77 -14.03
N LEU A 531 -31.29 -10.56 -14.84
CA LEU A 531 -32.54 -11.20 -14.42
C LEU A 531 -32.34 -12.12 -13.21
N THR A 532 -31.22 -12.84 -13.15
CA THR A 532 -30.87 -13.67 -11.99
C THR A 532 -30.65 -12.83 -10.73
N VAL A 533 -29.95 -11.70 -10.85
CA VAL A 533 -29.72 -10.78 -9.73
C VAL A 533 -31.04 -10.19 -9.24
N LEU A 534 -31.88 -9.71 -10.16
CA LEU A 534 -33.19 -9.13 -9.84
C LEU A 534 -34.11 -10.16 -9.17
N ARG A 535 -34.19 -11.39 -9.71
CA ARG A 535 -34.94 -12.49 -9.09
C ARG A 535 -34.49 -12.76 -7.66
N ARG A 536 -33.17 -12.88 -7.44
CA ARG A 536 -32.65 -13.10 -6.07
C ARG A 536 -33.01 -11.96 -5.13
N TYR A 537 -32.92 -10.72 -5.59
CA TYR A 537 -33.31 -9.56 -4.80
C TYR A 537 -34.80 -9.59 -4.44
N PHE A 538 -35.70 -9.77 -5.42
CA PHE A 538 -37.14 -9.73 -5.17
C PHE A 538 -37.65 -10.93 -4.39
N GLN A 539 -37.03 -12.11 -4.54
CA GLN A 539 -37.33 -13.27 -3.70
C GLN A 539 -36.91 -13.04 -2.25
N TRP A 540 -35.72 -12.46 -2.03
CA TRP A 540 -35.28 -12.04 -0.70
C TRP A 540 -36.23 -10.98 -0.12
N ALA A 541 -36.55 -9.94 -0.87
CA ALA A 541 -37.43 -8.86 -0.43
C ALA A 541 -38.85 -9.36 -0.09
N LEU A 542 -39.36 -10.35 -0.82
CA LEU A 542 -40.65 -11.00 -0.51
C LEU A 542 -40.57 -11.79 0.81
N ARG A 543 -39.48 -12.55 1.02
CA ARG A 543 -39.26 -13.31 2.25
C ARG A 543 -39.11 -12.40 3.48
N GLU A 544 -38.39 -11.29 3.33
CA GLU A 544 -38.25 -10.26 4.36
C GLU A 544 -39.49 -9.36 4.51
N ARG A 545 -40.59 -9.67 3.81
CA ARG A 545 -41.87 -8.92 3.84
C ARG A 545 -41.74 -7.45 3.46
N ARG A 546 -40.75 -7.10 2.65
CA ARG A 546 -40.53 -5.74 2.13
C ARG A 546 -41.43 -5.42 0.94
N ILE A 547 -41.88 -6.46 0.23
CA ILE A 547 -42.81 -6.38 -0.89
C ILE A 547 -43.94 -7.40 -0.72
N ALA A 548 -45.10 -7.15 -1.33
CA ALA A 548 -46.26 -8.05 -1.25
C ALA A 548 -46.24 -9.16 -2.32
N ALA A 549 -45.60 -8.94 -3.46
CA ALA A 549 -45.53 -9.89 -4.57
C ALA A 549 -44.21 -9.75 -5.32
N ASP A 550 -43.68 -10.86 -5.85
CA ASP A 550 -42.45 -10.86 -6.65
C ASP A 550 -42.75 -10.36 -8.08
N PRO A 551 -42.24 -9.19 -8.51
CA PRO A 551 -42.50 -8.63 -9.84
C PRO A 551 -41.77 -9.40 -10.97
N THR A 552 -40.92 -10.38 -10.64
CA THR A 552 -40.10 -11.12 -11.61
C THR A 552 -40.75 -12.41 -12.11
N VAL A 553 -41.86 -12.86 -11.51
CA VAL A 553 -42.48 -14.17 -11.79
C VAL A 553 -42.79 -14.37 -13.27
N ARG A 554 -43.26 -13.33 -13.97
CA ARG A 554 -43.64 -13.40 -15.38
C ARG A 554 -42.51 -13.08 -16.36
N LEU A 555 -41.30 -12.76 -15.87
CA LEU A 555 -40.16 -12.44 -16.74
C LEU A 555 -39.50 -13.72 -17.26
N GLN A 556 -39.30 -13.78 -18.57
CA GLN A 556 -38.63 -14.90 -19.24
C GLN A 556 -37.14 -14.60 -19.47
N ALA A 557 -36.32 -15.65 -19.36
CA ALA A 557 -34.91 -15.55 -19.72
C ALA A 557 -34.77 -15.40 -21.26
N ALA A 558 -33.84 -14.55 -21.70
CA ALA A 558 -33.50 -14.44 -23.11
C ALA A 558 -32.93 -15.77 -23.61
N ARG A 559 -33.42 -16.23 -24.78
CA ARG A 559 -32.96 -17.47 -25.42
C ARG A 559 -31.47 -17.37 -25.74
N GLN A 560 -30.72 -18.41 -25.39
CA GLN A 560 -29.30 -18.52 -25.74
C GLN A 560 -29.12 -19.64 -26.78
N PRO A 561 -28.31 -19.41 -27.82
CA PRO A 561 -27.93 -20.48 -28.72
C PRO A 561 -27.11 -21.54 -27.97
N LEU A 562 -27.34 -22.82 -28.29
CA LEU A 562 -26.63 -23.94 -27.69
C LEU A 562 -25.13 -23.77 -27.91
N ARG A 563 -24.34 -23.71 -26.83
CA ARG A 563 -22.88 -23.67 -26.91
C ARG A 563 -22.35 -25.10 -26.86
N VAL A 564 -21.90 -25.61 -28.00
CA VAL A 564 -21.15 -26.87 -28.04
C VAL A 564 -19.74 -26.61 -27.47
N PRO A 565 -19.30 -27.35 -26.44
CA PRO A 565 -17.96 -27.17 -25.86
C PRO A 565 -16.88 -27.48 -26.89
N LYS A 566 -15.95 -26.55 -27.12
CA LYS A 566 -14.73 -26.81 -27.90
C LYS A 566 -13.70 -27.44 -26.96
N THR A 567 -13.44 -28.74 -27.08
CA THR A 567 -12.40 -29.44 -26.31
C THR A 567 -11.12 -29.55 -27.12
N LEU A 568 -9.97 -29.62 -26.44
CA LEU A 568 -8.71 -30.02 -27.09
C LEU A 568 -8.70 -31.54 -27.29
N SER A 569 -8.04 -32.02 -28.35
CA SER A 569 -7.70 -33.44 -28.47
C SER A 569 -6.50 -33.80 -27.59
N ALA A 570 -6.29 -35.10 -27.33
CA ALA A 570 -5.11 -35.59 -26.59
C ALA A 570 -3.80 -35.13 -27.23
N ALA A 571 -3.68 -35.25 -28.56
CA ALA A 571 -2.50 -34.81 -29.30
C ALA A 571 -2.26 -33.28 -29.19
N GLN A 572 -3.32 -32.47 -29.18
CA GLN A 572 -3.18 -31.03 -28.98
C GLN A 572 -2.74 -30.67 -27.55
N VAL A 573 -3.22 -31.41 -26.55
CA VAL A 573 -2.75 -31.23 -25.17
C VAL A 573 -1.27 -31.59 -25.06
N GLU A 574 -0.86 -32.72 -25.63
CA GLU A 574 0.53 -33.16 -25.61
C GLU A 574 1.47 -32.15 -26.30
N ALA A 575 1.07 -31.63 -27.48
CA ALA A 575 1.81 -30.57 -28.16
C ALA A 575 1.92 -29.29 -27.31
N LEU A 576 0.84 -28.88 -26.64
CA LEU A 576 0.86 -27.72 -25.73
C LEU A 576 1.78 -27.94 -24.53
N LEU A 577 1.76 -29.15 -23.99
CA LEU A 577 2.58 -29.57 -22.85
C LEU A 577 4.08 -29.55 -23.21
N GLN A 578 4.45 -29.96 -24.42
CA GLN A 578 5.84 -29.99 -24.91
C GLN A 578 6.36 -28.65 -25.44
N ALA A 579 5.49 -27.67 -25.72
CA ALA A 579 5.86 -26.38 -26.30
C ALA A 579 6.87 -25.51 -25.50
N PRO A 580 6.90 -25.51 -24.15
CA PRO A 580 7.86 -24.70 -23.40
C PRO A 580 9.31 -25.19 -23.57
N ASP A 581 10.23 -24.25 -23.79
CA ASP A 581 11.67 -24.54 -23.87
C ASP A 581 12.28 -24.86 -22.49
N THR A 582 12.40 -26.15 -22.19
CA THR A 582 12.91 -26.67 -20.91
C THR A 582 14.41 -26.46 -20.68
N SER A 583 15.15 -25.90 -21.65
CA SER A 583 16.54 -25.47 -21.43
C SER A 583 16.64 -24.14 -20.68
N THR A 584 15.54 -23.38 -20.62
CA THR A 584 15.48 -22.09 -19.90
C THR A 584 14.73 -22.23 -18.58
N SER A 585 15.15 -21.50 -17.54
CA SER A 585 14.50 -21.53 -16.22
C SER A 585 13.01 -21.16 -16.30
N LEU A 586 12.67 -20.17 -17.12
CA LEU A 586 11.28 -19.76 -17.33
C LEU A 586 10.47 -20.80 -18.11
N GLY A 587 11.06 -21.46 -19.11
CA GLY A 587 10.38 -22.51 -19.85
C GLY A 587 10.17 -23.78 -19.02
N LEU A 588 11.13 -24.14 -18.16
CA LEU A 588 10.98 -25.25 -17.20
C LEU A 588 9.85 -24.97 -16.19
N ARG A 589 9.75 -23.74 -15.68
CA ARG A 589 8.61 -23.30 -14.86
C ARG A 589 7.30 -23.46 -15.63
N ASP A 590 7.22 -22.93 -16.86
CA ASP A 590 6.00 -22.96 -17.65
C ASP A 590 5.56 -24.41 -17.96
N ARG A 591 6.52 -25.30 -18.27
CA ARG A 591 6.31 -26.75 -18.44
C ARG A 591 5.69 -27.38 -17.20
N ALA A 592 6.28 -27.16 -16.03
CA ALA A 592 5.78 -27.69 -14.76
C ALA A 592 4.38 -27.17 -14.43
N MET A 593 4.11 -25.89 -14.69
CA MET A 593 2.77 -25.30 -14.46
C MET A 593 1.70 -25.89 -15.36
N LEU A 594 1.98 -26.04 -16.67
CA LEU A 594 1.04 -26.63 -17.63
C LEU A 594 0.76 -28.09 -17.31
N GLU A 595 1.81 -28.87 -17.00
CA GLU A 595 1.71 -30.27 -16.63
C GLU A 595 0.88 -30.45 -15.35
N LEU A 596 1.21 -29.69 -14.30
CA LEU A 596 0.48 -29.76 -13.04
C LEU A 596 -1.00 -29.42 -13.25
N MET A 597 -1.28 -28.34 -13.98
CA MET A 597 -2.66 -27.92 -14.25
C MET A 597 -3.45 -28.99 -15.00
N TYR A 598 -2.84 -29.64 -15.98
CA TYR A 598 -3.46 -30.73 -16.73
C TYR A 598 -3.66 -31.95 -15.84
N ALA A 599 -2.62 -32.44 -15.15
CA ALA A 599 -2.64 -33.68 -14.38
C ALA A 599 -3.56 -33.66 -13.14
N SER A 600 -3.90 -32.48 -12.63
CA SER A 600 -4.68 -32.31 -11.39
C SER A 600 -6.00 -31.56 -11.57
N GLY A 601 -6.28 -31.05 -12.79
CA GLY A 601 -7.49 -30.30 -13.07
C GLY A 601 -7.64 -29.02 -12.23
N LEU A 602 -6.55 -28.37 -11.83
CA LEU A 602 -6.57 -27.16 -10.99
C LEU A 602 -7.20 -25.94 -11.66
N ARG A 603 -7.71 -25.02 -10.83
CA ARG A 603 -8.13 -23.68 -11.31
C ARG A 603 -6.87 -22.86 -11.49
N VAL A 604 -6.88 -21.92 -12.44
CA VAL A 604 -5.75 -20.99 -12.61
C VAL A 604 -5.41 -20.28 -11.32
N THR A 605 -6.42 -19.84 -10.57
CA THR A 605 -6.20 -19.22 -9.26
C THR A 605 -5.49 -20.18 -8.32
N GLU A 606 -5.95 -21.43 -8.23
CA GLU A 606 -5.34 -22.44 -7.36
C GLU A 606 -3.88 -22.71 -7.75
N LEU A 607 -3.57 -22.77 -9.04
CA LEU A 607 -2.21 -22.97 -9.57
C LEU A 607 -1.28 -21.79 -9.26
N VAL A 608 -1.71 -20.56 -9.57
CA VAL A 608 -0.83 -19.39 -9.49
C VAL A 608 -0.66 -18.83 -8.07
N THR A 609 -1.52 -19.23 -7.13
CA THR A 609 -1.39 -18.90 -5.70
C THR A 609 -0.93 -20.09 -4.86
N LEU A 610 -0.52 -21.20 -5.49
CA LEU A 610 -0.04 -22.38 -4.79
C LEU A 610 1.25 -22.04 -4.04
N LYS A 611 1.36 -22.50 -2.79
CA LYS A 611 2.53 -22.26 -1.95
C LYS A 611 3.39 -23.52 -1.91
N THR A 612 4.69 -23.36 -1.65
CA THR A 612 5.62 -24.50 -1.56
C THR A 612 5.15 -25.55 -0.55
N TYR A 613 4.71 -25.12 0.63
CA TYR A 613 4.20 -25.99 1.70
C TYR A 613 2.79 -26.57 1.43
N HIS A 614 2.15 -26.21 0.32
CA HIS A 614 0.90 -26.83 -0.12
C HIS A 614 1.12 -28.04 -1.04
N ALA A 615 2.35 -28.30 -1.47
CA ALA A 615 2.69 -29.41 -2.35
C ALA A 615 3.38 -30.55 -1.58
N GLY A 616 2.66 -31.64 -1.35
CA GLY A 616 3.22 -32.90 -0.86
C GLY A 616 3.77 -33.70 -2.03
N LEU A 617 5.04 -33.47 -2.39
CA LEU A 617 5.68 -34.15 -3.53
C LEU A 617 5.86 -35.65 -3.28
N SER A 618 6.07 -36.03 -2.01
CA SER A 618 6.20 -37.44 -1.60
C SER A 618 4.87 -38.18 -1.65
N GLU A 619 3.78 -37.52 -1.24
CA GLU A 619 2.44 -38.11 -1.25
C GLU A 619 1.72 -37.97 -2.59
N GLY A 620 2.21 -37.14 -3.50
CA GLY A 620 1.54 -36.85 -4.78
C GLY A 620 0.25 -36.05 -4.61
N VAL A 621 0.16 -35.20 -3.56
CA VAL A 621 -1.08 -34.49 -3.19
C VAL A 621 -0.83 -32.98 -3.01
N LEU A 622 -1.77 -32.18 -3.53
CA LEU A 622 -1.83 -30.73 -3.31
C LEU A 622 -2.92 -30.36 -2.33
N ARG A 623 -2.59 -29.46 -1.40
CA ARG A 623 -3.55 -28.79 -0.52
C ARG A 623 -4.04 -27.50 -1.18
N VAL A 624 -5.30 -27.45 -1.62
CA VAL A 624 -5.84 -26.27 -2.32
C VAL A 624 -7.09 -25.71 -1.67
N MET A 625 -7.26 -24.39 -1.81
CA MET A 625 -8.39 -23.67 -1.25
C MET A 625 -9.44 -23.37 -2.32
N GLY A 626 -10.61 -24.00 -2.17
CA GLY A 626 -11.74 -23.87 -3.07
C GLY A 626 -12.57 -22.60 -2.85
N LYS A 627 -13.66 -22.48 -3.64
CA LYS A 627 -14.61 -21.36 -3.52
C LYS A 627 -15.30 -21.43 -2.15
N GLY A 628 -15.30 -20.33 -1.40
CA GLY A 628 -15.84 -20.27 -0.04
C GLY A 628 -14.85 -20.62 1.07
N GLY A 629 -13.54 -20.69 0.77
CA GLY A 629 -12.51 -20.94 1.79
C GLY A 629 -12.38 -22.39 2.23
N LYS A 630 -13.15 -23.31 1.62
CA LYS A 630 -13.07 -24.74 1.91
C LYS A 630 -11.81 -25.34 1.33
N GLU A 631 -11.10 -26.10 2.14
CA GLU A 631 -9.89 -26.81 1.74
C GLU A 631 -10.21 -28.16 1.10
N ARG A 632 -9.41 -28.58 0.12
CA ARG A 632 -9.46 -29.93 -0.46
C ARG A 632 -8.07 -30.41 -0.83
N LEU A 633 -7.89 -31.73 -0.77
CA LEU A 633 -6.72 -32.42 -1.27
C LEU A 633 -6.93 -32.80 -2.74
N VAL A 634 -5.93 -32.57 -3.58
CA VAL A 634 -5.97 -32.85 -5.02
C VAL A 634 -4.78 -33.71 -5.40
N PRO A 635 -4.98 -34.97 -5.81
CA PRO A 635 -3.89 -35.78 -6.30
C PRO A 635 -3.37 -35.25 -7.64
N PHE A 636 -2.09 -35.49 -7.92
CA PHE A 636 -1.46 -35.26 -9.22
C PHE A 636 -0.63 -36.48 -9.63
N GLY A 637 -0.47 -36.69 -10.94
CA GLY A 637 0.26 -37.83 -11.48
C GLY A 637 1.78 -37.72 -11.32
N GLU A 638 2.46 -38.87 -11.45
CA GLU A 638 3.92 -38.99 -11.32
C GLU A 638 4.69 -38.06 -12.26
N VAL A 639 4.23 -37.92 -13.51
CA VAL A 639 4.84 -37.00 -14.50
C VAL A 639 4.83 -35.56 -13.99
N ALA A 640 3.72 -35.10 -13.39
CA ALA A 640 3.66 -33.76 -12.80
C ALA A 640 4.61 -33.63 -11.59
N ALA A 641 4.76 -34.69 -10.78
CA ALA A 641 5.72 -34.71 -9.68
C ALA A 641 7.16 -34.51 -10.19
N GLN A 642 7.54 -35.24 -11.24
CA GLN A 642 8.87 -35.16 -11.85
C GLN A 642 9.17 -33.75 -12.37
N TRP A 643 8.23 -33.13 -13.10
CA TRP A 643 8.43 -31.76 -13.60
C TRP A 643 8.46 -30.71 -12.50
N MET A 644 7.67 -30.87 -11.44
CA MET A 644 7.72 -29.98 -10.28
C MET A 644 9.05 -30.09 -9.55
N GLN A 645 9.52 -31.32 -9.30
CA GLN A 645 10.80 -31.56 -8.65
C GLN A 645 11.94 -30.94 -9.45
N ARG A 646 11.97 -31.21 -10.76
CA ARG A 646 12.96 -30.62 -11.67
C ARG A 646 12.94 -29.09 -11.67
N TYR A 647 11.75 -28.48 -11.68
CA TYR A 647 11.60 -27.02 -11.58
C TYR A 647 12.16 -26.46 -10.26
N LEU A 648 11.88 -27.13 -9.15
CA LEU A 648 12.34 -26.72 -7.82
C LEU A 648 13.85 -26.78 -7.70
N ASP A 649 14.46 -27.83 -8.25
CA ASP A 649 15.89 -28.08 -8.16
C ASP A 649 16.70 -27.20 -9.14
N GLU A 650 16.24 -27.03 -10.38
CA GLU A 650 17.03 -26.40 -11.44
C GLU A 650 16.70 -24.92 -11.68
N ALA A 651 15.44 -24.51 -11.55
CA ALA A 651 14.98 -23.22 -12.10
C ALA A 651 14.47 -22.22 -11.06
N ARG A 652 13.85 -22.69 -9.95
CA ARG A 652 13.20 -21.78 -9.01
C ARG A 652 14.17 -20.79 -8.37
N ALA A 653 15.34 -21.27 -7.93
CA ALA A 653 16.36 -20.43 -7.31
C ALA A 653 16.91 -19.38 -8.28
N ASP A 654 17.19 -19.77 -9.53
CA ASP A 654 17.66 -18.87 -10.58
C ASP A 654 16.65 -17.75 -10.90
N ILE A 655 15.36 -18.09 -11.03
CA ILE A 655 14.31 -17.09 -11.30
C ILE A 655 14.19 -16.07 -10.15
N LEU A 656 14.40 -16.51 -8.91
CA LEU A 656 14.29 -15.65 -7.73
C LEU A 656 15.45 -14.68 -7.57
N ALA A 657 16.63 -15.02 -8.09
CA ALA A 657 17.83 -14.18 -8.02
C ALA A 657 18.08 -13.62 -6.60
N GLY A 658 17.94 -14.47 -5.57
CA GLY A 658 18.13 -14.13 -4.16
C GLY A 658 16.89 -13.59 -3.42
N GLN A 659 15.77 -13.36 -4.10
CA GLN A 659 14.51 -12.96 -3.46
C GLN A 659 13.83 -14.14 -2.75
N GLN A 660 13.07 -13.86 -1.68
CA GLN A 660 12.36 -14.89 -0.89
C GLN A 660 10.85 -14.75 -1.05
N THR A 661 10.18 -15.88 -1.31
CA THR A 661 8.72 -15.98 -1.35
C THR A 661 8.28 -17.42 -1.07
N ASP A 662 7.10 -17.57 -0.50
CA ASP A 662 6.42 -18.85 -0.27
C ASP A 662 5.65 -19.35 -1.50
N ASP A 663 5.51 -18.54 -2.55
CA ASP A 663 4.88 -18.93 -3.81
C ASP A 663 5.65 -20.10 -4.47
N LEU A 664 4.92 -21.15 -4.89
CA LEU A 664 5.51 -22.30 -5.56
C LEU A 664 6.11 -21.88 -6.92
N PHE A 665 5.28 -21.32 -7.80
CA PHE A 665 5.68 -20.86 -9.12
C PHE A 665 5.95 -19.36 -9.14
N VAL A 666 7.21 -18.99 -9.36
CA VAL A 666 7.69 -17.62 -9.17
C VAL A 666 7.95 -16.87 -10.49
N THR A 667 8.00 -15.55 -10.40
CA THR A 667 8.42 -14.65 -11.49
C THR A 667 9.73 -13.96 -11.11
N ARG A 668 10.41 -13.34 -12.09
CA ARG A 668 11.61 -12.51 -11.84
C ARG A 668 11.37 -11.32 -10.89
N ARG A 669 10.11 -11.02 -10.55
CA ARG A 669 9.72 -9.99 -9.57
C ARG A 669 9.66 -10.50 -8.12
N GLY A 670 10.08 -11.74 -7.86
CA GLY A 670 10.09 -12.33 -6.51
C GLY A 670 8.73 -12.73 -5.96
N ALA A 671 7.72 -12.88 -6.82
CA ALA A 671 6.37 -13.26 -6.42
C ALA A 671 5.70 -14.15 -7.47
N GLY A 672 4.61 -14.81 -7.08
CA GLY A 672 3.75 -15.59 -7.95
C GLY A 672 3.18 -14.75 -9.11
N MET A 673 2.93 -15.40 -10.25
CA MET A 673 2.37 -14.71 -11.41
C MET A 673 0.87 -14.44 -11.26
N THR A 674 0.35 -13.44 -11.95
CA THR A 674 -1.10 -13.21 -11.98
C THR A 674 -1.80 -14.18 -12.93
N ARG A 675 -3.11 -14.42 -12.72
CA ARG A 675 -3.95 -15.22 -13.63
C ARG A 675 -3.90 -14.74 -15.08
N ALA A 676 -3.85 -13.42 -15.27
CA ALA A 676 -3.76 -12.81 -16.59
C ALA A 676 -2.43 -13.14 -17.26
N MET A 677 -1.33 -13.11 -16.50
CA MET A 677 -0.02 -13.46 -17.02
C MET A 677 0.06 -14.94 -17.39
N PHE A 678 -0.49 -15.83 -16.56
CA PHE A 678 -0.56 -17.25 -16.91
C PHE A 678 -1.39 -17.50 -18.19
N TRP A 679 -2.45 -16.74 -18.41
CA TRP A 679 -3.19 -16.82 -19.68
C TRP A 679 -2.32 -16.41 -20.88
N VAL A 680 -1.51 -15.35 -20.75
CA VAL A 680 -0.56 -14.96 -21.81
C VAL A 680 0.46 -16.09 -22.06
N VAL A 681 0.96 -16.76 -21.02
CA VAL A 681 1.85 -17.93 -21.14
C VAL A 681 1.18 -19.07 -21.91
N VAL A 682 -0.06 -19.43 -21.54
CA VAL A 682 -0.82 -20.48 -22.24
C VAL A 682 -1.04 -20.13 -23.72
N LYS A 683 -1.36 -18.88 -24.04
CA LYS A 683 -1.53 -18.44 -25.43
C LYS A 683 -0.23 -18.51 -26.23
N LYS A 684 0.89 -18.08 -25.64
CA LYS A 684 2.21 -18.12 -26.26
C LYS A 684 2.57 -19.57 -26.64
N HIS A 685 2.42 -20.50 -25.71
CA HIS A 685 2.75 -21.91 -25.94
C HIS A 685 1.76 -22.60 -26.89
N ALA A 686 0.48 -22.21 -26.87
CA ALA A 686 -0.48 -22.70 -27.84
C ALA A 686 -0.16 -22.28 -29.28
N GLN A 687 0.32 -21.05 -29.47
CA GLN A 687 0.79 -20.58 -30.76
C GLN A 687 2.02 -21.37 -31.24
N ALA A 688 2.98 -21.61 -30.33
CA ALA A 688 4.15 -22.42 -30.62
C ALA A 688 3.79 -23.88 -30.97
N ALA A 689 2.74 -24.43 -30.34
CA ALA A 689 2.21 -25.77 -30.61
C ALA A 689 1.29 -25.87 -31.85
N GLY A 690 1.10 -24.79 -32.62
CA GLY A 690 0.21 -24.78 -33.79
C GLY A 690 -1.28 -24.89 -33.46
N ILE A 691 -1.70 -24.58 -32.23
CA ILE A 691 -3.09 -24.71 -31.77
C ILE A 691 -3.85 -23.43 -32.11
N THR A 692 -4.70 -23.50 -33.13
CA THR A 692 -5.49 -22.35 -33.64
C THR A 692 -6.86 -22.22 -32.99
N VAL A 693 -7.31 -23.21 -32.22
CA VAL A 693 -8.58 -23.15 -31.50
C VAL A 693 -8.51 -22.13 -30.35
N PRO A 694 -9.59 -21.37 -30.06
CA PRO A 694 -9.60 -20.43 -28.95
C PRO A 694 -9.30 -21.11 -27.61
N LEU A 695 -8.09 -20.89 -27.10
CA LEU A 695 -7.59 -21.52 -25.90
C LEU A 695 -7.67 -20.59 -24.68
N SER A 696 -8.16 -21.16 -23.58
CA SER A 696 -8.06 -20.59 -22.25
C SER A 696 -7.51 -21.63 -21.28
N PRO A 697 -6.97 -21.23 -20.13
CA PRO A 697 -6.59 -22.20 -19.11
C PRO A 697 -7.77 -23.11 -18.69
N HIS A 698 -9.01 -22.60 -18.72
CA HIS A 698 -10.19 -23.42 -18.45
C HIS A 698 -10.41 -24.50 -19.53
N THR A 699 -10.04 -24.24 -20.78
CA THR A 699 -10.10 -25.22 -21.87
C THR A 699 -9.16 -26.40 -21.60
N LEU A 700 -7.94 -26.15 -21.09
CA LEU A 700 -6.99 -27.19 -20.70
C LEU A 700 -7.51 -28.04 -19.54
N ARG A 701 -8.09 -27.39 -18.51
CA ARG A 701 -8.75 -28.09 -17.39
C ARG A 701 -9.91 -28.97 -17.87
N HIS A 702 -10.71 -28.49 -18.82
CA HIS A 702 -11.81 -29.27 -19.38
C HIS A 702 -11.31 -30.43 -20.23
N ALA A 703 -10.17 -30.28 -20.93
CA ALA A 703 -9.55 -31.38 -21.65
C ALA A 703 -9.14 -32.53 -20.70
N PHE A 704 -8.57 -32.22 -19.53
CA PHE A 704 -8.29 -33.21 -18.49
C PHE A 704 -9.56 -33.98 -18.10
N ALA A 705 -10.63 -33.26 -17.75
CA ALA A 705 -11.89 -33.85 -17.32
C ALA A 705 -12.50 -34.76 -18.40
N THR A 706 -12.53 -34.29 -19.65
CA THR A 706 -13.05 -35.04 -20.80
C THR A 706 -12.20 -36.27 -21.10
N HIS A 707 -10.87 -36.16 -21.04
CA HIS A 707 -9.98 -37.30 -21.30
C HIS A 707 -10.10 -38.35 -20.20
N LEU A 708 -10.18 -37.95 -18.92
CA LEU A 708 -10.38 -38.90 -17.82
C LEU A 708 -11.69 -39.70 -18.00
N LEU A 709 -12.77 -39.02 -18.37
CA LEU A 709 -14.07 -39.64 -18.67
C LEU A 709 -14.01 -40.57 -19.90
N ASN A 710 -13.25 -40.20 -20.94
CA ASN A 710 -13.06 -41.05 -22.11
C ASN A 710 -12.24 -42.32 -21.78
N HIS A 711 -11.31 -42.22 -20.82
CA HIS A 711 -10.47 -43.33 -20.36
C HIS A 711 -11.06 -44.13 -19.18
N GLY A 712 -12.36 -44.00 -18.89
CA GLY A 712 -13.02 -44.89 -17.93
C GLY A 712 -13.24 -44.34 -16.52
N ALA A 713 -12.82 -43.11 -16.22
CA ALA A 713 -13.01 -42.56 -14.89
C ALA A 713 -14.48 -42.25 -14.57
N ASP A 714 -14.86 -42.49 -13.32
CA ASP A 714 -16.21 -42.20 -12.82
C ASP A 714 -16.49 -40.69 -12.77
N LEU A 715 -17.69 -40.29 -13.22
CA LEU A 715 -18.09 -38.89 -13.29
C LEU A 715 -18.05 -38.18 -11.93
N ARG A 716 -18.40 -38.88 -10.85
CA ARG A 716 -18.39 -38.37 -9.48
C ARG A 716 -16.96 -38.15 -8.99
N VAL A 717 -16.03 -39.03 -9.36
CA VAL A 717 -14.59 -38.87 -9.08
C VAL A 717 -14.04 -37.65 -9.82
N VAL A 718 -14.37 -37.48 -11.11
CA VAL A 718 -13.97 -36.30 -11.91
C VAL A 718 -14.55 -35.01 -11.31
N GLN A 719 -15.80 -35.02 -10.86
CA GLN A 719 -16.43 -33.87 -10.21
C GLN A 719 -15.78 -33.48 -8.88
N LEU A 720 -15.41 -34.47 -8.06
CA LEU A 720 -14.68 -34.28 -6.80
C LEU A 720 -13.29 -33.67 -7.07
N LEU A 721 -12.54 -34.22 -8.03
CA LEU A 721 -11.22 -33.72 -8.45
C LEU A 721 -11.26 -32.29 -9.00
N LEU A 722 -12.36 -31.89 -9.61
CA LEU A 722 -12.53 -30.56 -10.19
C LEU A 722 -13.23 -29.57 -9.24
N GLY A 723 -13.64 -29.97 -8.03
CA GLY A 723 -14.18 -29.06 -7.01
C GLY A 723 -15.36 -28.21 -7.49
N HIS A 724 -16.24 -28.77 -8.34
CA HIS A 724 -17.44 -28.08 -8.80
C HIS A 724 -18.46 -28.04 -7.66
N ALA A 725 -18.88 -26.83 -7.28
CA ALA A 725 -20.01 -26.62 -6.36
C ALA A 725 -21.34 -26.42 -7.11
N ASP A 726 -21.32 -26.40 -8.45
CA ASP A 726 -22.48 -26.11 -9.28
C ASP A 726 -22.64 -27.15 -10.41
N ILE A 727 -23.87 -27.65 -10.55
CA ILE A 727 -24.33 -28.71 -11.45
C ILE A 727 -24.33 -28.26 -12.92
N SER A 728 -24.27 -26.95 -13.22
CA SER A 728 -24.30 -26.44 -14.61
C SER A 728 -23.11 -26.88 -15.48
N THR A 729 -21.95 -27.12 -14.87
CA THR A 729 -20.77 -27.71 -15.52
C THR A 729 -20.85 -29.23 -15.72
N THR A 730 -21.78 -29.90 -15.03
CA THR A 730 -22.03 -31.35 -15.19
C THR A 730 -22.69 -31.65 -16.53
N THR A 731 -23.48 -30.72 -17.08
CA THR A 731 -24.17 -30.87 -18.37
C THR A 731 -23.21 -31.22 -19.52
N ILE A 732 -22.01 -30.62 -19.52
CA ILE A 732 -20.97 -30.92 -20.51
C ILE A 732 -20.52 -32.38 -20.39
N TYR A 733 -20.31 -32.85 -19.17
CA TYR A 733 -19.84 -34.21 -18.90
C TYR A 733 -20.92 -35.27 -19.10
N THR A 734 -22.20 -34.95 -18.88
CA THR A 734 -23.31 -35.85 -19.23
C THR A 734 -23.47 -35.99 -20.74
N HIS A 735 -23.19 -34.95 -21.54
CA HIS A 735 -23.16 -35.09 -22.99
C HIS A 735 -22.01 -35.98 -23.47
N VAL A 736 -20.79 -35.81 -22.93
CA VAL A 736 -19.64 -36.67 -23.26
C VAL A 736 -19.89 -38.12 -22.85
N ALA A 737 -20.40 -38.35 -21.64
CA ALA A 737 -20.75 -39.69 -21.17
C ALA A 737 -21.82 -40.34 -22.05
N ARG A 738 -22.84 -39.59 -22.52
CA ARG A 738 -23.86 -40.09 -23.45
C ARG A 738 -23.30 -40.44 -24.82
N GLU A 739 -22.43 -39.61 -25.39
CA GLU A 739 -21.78 -39.91 -26.69
C GLU A 739 -20.86 -41.13 -26.58
N ARG A 740 -20.13 -41.29 -25.47
CA ARG A 740 -19.37 -42.52 -25.19
C ARG A 740 -20.27 -43.74 -25.03
N LEU A 741 -21.39 -43.61 -24.31
CA LEU A 741 -22.36 -44.70 -24.15
C LEU A 741 -22.91 -45.15 -25.51
N LYS A 742 -23.20 -44.19 -26.41
CA LYS A 742 -23.59 -44.49 -27.79
C LYS A 742 -22.48 -45.20 -28.57
N ALA A 743 -21.23 -44.76 -28.44
CA ALA A 743 -20.10 -45.38 -29.14
C ALA A 743 -19.82 -46.82 -28.64
N LEU A 744 -19.85 -47.05 -27.32
CA LEU A 744 -19.73 -48.38 -26.71
C LEU A 744 -20.92 -49.28 -27.09
N HIS A 745 -22.14 -48.73 -27.07
CA HIS A 745 -23.33 -49.46 -27.52
C HIS A 745 -23.22 -49.85 -29.00
N ALA A 746 -22.75 -48.95 -29.87
CA ALA A 746 -22.53 -49.25 -31.28
C ALA A 746 -21.44 -50.31 -31.52
N GLN A 747 -20.38 -50.33 -30.70
CA GLN A 747 -19.33 -51.35 -30.77
C GLN A 747 -19.80 -52.74 -30.31
N HIS A 748 -20.63 -52.83 -29.26
CA HIS A 748 -21.05 -54.11 -28.68
C HIS A 748 -22.43 -54.60 -29.16
N HIS A 749 -23.24 -53.71 -29.73
CA HIS A 749 -24.58 -53.99 -30.26
C HIS A 749 -24.81 -53.27 -31.62
N PRO A 750 -24.10 -53.65 -32.70
CA PRO A 750 -24.13 -52.95 -33.99
C PRO A 750 -25.45 -53.07 -34.79
N ARG A 751 -26.49 -53.68 -34.23
CA ARG A 751 -27.82 -53.84 -34.87
C ARG A 751 -28.94 -53.01 -34.20
N GLY A 752 -28.60 -52.09 -33.30
CA GLY A 752 -29.54 -51.25 -32.54
C GLY A 752 -29.42 -49.76 -32.82
#